data_AF-A0A946DU90-F1
#
_entry.id   AF-A0A946DU90-F1
#
_cell.length_a   1.000
_cell.length_b   1.000
_cell.length_c   1.000
_cell.angle_alpha   90.00
_cell.angle_beta   90.00
_cell.angle_gamma   90.00
#
_symmetry.space_group_name_H-M   'P 1'
#
loop_
_entity.id
_entity.type
_entity.pdbx_description
1 polymer ?
#
loop_
_entity_poly.entity_id
_entity_poly.type
_entity_poly.pdbx_seq_one_letter_code
_entity_poly.pdbx_strand_id
1 'polypeptide(L)'
;MTDESANESRGVMRRIARWIVSRYYPNVEISDADRVPQTGPALLCANHANSLVDPVLIGVAAKRPVRFMAKAPLFEQFILGPIMRDLGMVPAYRGSDDGSDVRKNFESLDVGAKVLVDGQAMGIFPEGKSTDQAHLEMVRSGAARMAIQASEEGAVGLKVVPMGITYERKDEFRSSAWVQIAEPIDVAECLEQHEGNSRKARRALTEQLESRLKTVVVHLDEPEWEPILGDLEILAESPQQAGREPIPPLRIRKRIADAMNHFLANDRERAESIAGEIKAYREQVETAGLRIDSPVLRMHGLRVLAELLWESLCLILLFIPAFVGTMQHLVPFVTVRAIATRLDQAGRKTVSTNRLMVGLPIYLLWYAAVAWWMIDYQFAAWYRWGWLIASPFCGVVAIHYWRRAGRVAQLLWHQLQVTVRRETLSGLRTQGTKLQKHIGELAEDYATIVPRPETKLLPSRMPGLMRAAARILVVLSIAAVAWVASYRLLDDPLSGNGLDLKNVSERRIDAFLSADEKVIVNLIDGLDKLEADAVQTQLEFGDGRRSFTNQADNDDVRELMRRFLTYRKALLRIVWKYQRYADIENEELRLRTFLLDFTAAAMLYEGSLKFVHQFGDSSRAVAKLNEAEPNWGIPPGLYDTIRHNLASPQNIKMFELARQYYHQDHVQGLFKTHQLSAASAQHEKFHAAISAAESTILKTDDSVSERIVKVAATDLGRLFHDVQYESQSAISTWIGDFKIRQPHTGKPLIDEKQLARLADVLQPGDVLLERRNWYLSNAFLPGYWPHGAVYVGTAEELRELRLDENEHIRRHWEEFTAEDHEGHEHVIVEAVSEGVIFSSLEHSIGGADSVAVLRPNVSEEQRKTAIATAFSFAGRPYDFEFDFETTDMLVCTEVVFRTYGGNAGPISFPLESIMGRQTMPAINLVQKFNKEYGTDDAQFEFIAFIDGDERTETSSFHTDVESFRETENRPASSFTQGSDLDALKSIGPLGWVLLSLTILAGIALVVPQLNRRVHQKAV
;
A
#
# COMPACT_ATOMS: atom_id res chain seq x y z
N MET A 1 9.89 -66.46 -13.43
CA MET A 1 10.63 -65.19 -13.23
C MET A 1 9.68 -64.21 -12.60
N THR A 2 9.98 -63.84 -11.37
CA THR A 2 9.09 -63.19 -10.40
C THR A 2 9.01 -61.68 -10.59
N ASP A 3 7.86 -61.18 -10.17
CA ASP A 3 7.25 -59.86 -10.32
C ASP A 3 7.95 -58.73 -9.52
N GLU A 4 9.29 -58.68 -9.51
CA GLU A 4 10.06 -57.67 -8.75
C GLU A 4 10.40 -56.41 -9.56
N SER A 5 10.55 -56.50 -10.89
CA SER A 5 10.88 -55.35 -11.73
C SER A 5 9.70 -54.39 -11.98
N ALA A 6 8.46 -54.86 -11.79
CA ALA A 6 7.27 -54.02 -11.87
C ALA A 6 7.07 -53.15 -10.61
N ASN A 7 7.60 -53.57 -9.46
CA ASN A 7 7.39 -52.91 -8.18
C ASN A 7 8.38 -51.76 -7.91
N GLU A 8 9.56 -51.75 -8.54
CA GLU A 8 10.55 -50.66 -8.42
C GLU A 8 10.07 -49.31 -9.00
N SER A 9 8.99 -49.33 -9.80
CA SER A 9 8.37 -48.15 -10.41
C SER A 9 7.50 -47.31 -9.44
N ARG A 10 7.27 -47.76 -8.19
CA ARG A 10 6.21 -47.24 -7.30
C ARG A 10 6.62 -46.70 -5.93
N GLY A 11 7.91 -46.51 -5.64
CA GLY A 11 8.37 -45.93 -4.36
C GLY A 11 7.56 -44.68 -3.97
N VAL A 12 6.91 -44.71 -2.81
CA VAL A 12 6.01 -43.64 -2.35
C VAL A 12 6.81 -42.36 -2.15
N MET A 13 8.02 -42.46 -1.60
CA MET A 13 8.93 -41.33 -1.40
C MET A 13 9.41 -40.74 -2.72
N ARG A 14 9.62 -41.54 -3.77
CA ARG A 14 9.96 -41.01 -5.11
C ARG A 14 8.82 -40.17 -5.70
N ARG A 15 7.55 -40.53 -5.44
CA ARG A 15 6.40 -39.73 -5.87
C ARG A 15 6.28 -38.44 -5.06
N ILE A 16 6.49 -38.53 -3.74
CA ILE A 16 6.50 -37.36 -2.86
C ILE A 16 7.63 -36.41 -3.23
N ALA A 17 8.85 -36.89 -3.42
CA ALA A 17 10.00 -36.07 -3.81
C ALA A 17 9.77 -35.37 -5.15
N ARG A 18 9.26 -36.09 -6.16
CA ARG A 18 8.86 -35.49 -7.45
C ARG A 18 7.77 -34.44 -7.28
N TRP A 19 6.78 -34.69 -6.44
CA TRP A 19 5.73 -33.72 -6.14
C TRP A 19 6.29 -32.47 -5.48
N ILE A 20 7.12 -32.59 -4.44
CA ILE A 20 7.77 -31.46 -3.76
C ILE A 20 8.61 -30.64 -4.74
N VAL A 21 9.49 -31.30 -5.52
CA VAL A 21 10.33 -30.62 -6.52
C VAL A 21 9.48 -29.95 -7.60
N SER A 22 8.38 -30.55 -8.05
CA SER A 22 7.46 -29.91 -9.00
C SER A 22 6.72 -28.69 -8.45
N ARG A 23 6.55 -28.59 -7.12
CA ARG A 23 5.97 -27.39 -6.48
C ARG A 23 7.01 -26.31 -6.27
N TYR A 24 8.25 -26.69 -5.97
CA TYR A 24 9.37 -25.77 -5.82
C TYR A 24 9.87 -25.21 -7.17
N TYR A 25 9.99 -26.07 -8.18
CA TYR A 25 10.32 -25.74 -9.57
C TYR A 25 9.13 -26.10 -10.47
N PRO A 26 8.14 -25.22 -10.62
CA PRO A 26 6.94 -25.49 -11.42
C PRO A 26 7.22 -25.62 -12.93
N ASN A 27 8.33 -25.04 -13.40
CA ASN A 27 8.74 -25.08 -14.79
C ASN A 27 10.06 -25.85 -14.92
N VAL A 28 9.96 -27.15 -15.18
CA VAL A 28 11.11 -28.00 -15.51
C VAL A 28 11.07 -28.31 -17.00
N GLU A 29 12.05 -27.80 -17.72
CA GLU A 29 12.23 -28.04 -19.15
C GLU A 29 13.24 -29.18 -19.37
N ILE A 30 12.96 -30.08 -20.31
CA ILE A 30 13.85 -31.20 -20.64
C ILE A 30 14.06 -31.20 -22.16
N SER A 31 15.32 -31.09 -22.60
CA SER A 31 15.72 -31.20 -24.00
C SER A 31 16.34 -32.57 -24.27
N ASP A 32 16.11 -33.11 -25.47
CA ASP A 32 16.73 -34.35 -25.97
C ASP A 32 16.50 -35.57 -25.06
N ALA A 33 15.30 -35.64 -24.46
CA ALA A 33 14.90 -36.70 -23.52
C ALA A 33 14.99 -38.13 -24.11
N ASP A 34 14.86 -38.24 -25.42
CA ASP A 34 14.93 -39.47 -26.22
C ASP A 34 16.34 -40.08 -26.27
N ARG A 35 17.39 -39.30 -25.96
CA ARG A 35 18.77 -39.80 -25.86
C ARG A 35 19.00 -40.75 -24.68
N VAL A 36 18.12 -40.76 -23.68
CA VAL A 36 18.25 -41.66 -22.52
C VAL A 36 17.74 -43.06 -22.88
N PRO A 37 18.56 -44.12 -22.75
CA PRO A 37 18.12 -45.48 -22.94
C PRO A 37 16.98 -45.83 -21.97
N GLN A 38 15.83 -46.25 -22.50
CA GLN A 38 14.65 -46.57 -21.69
C GLN A 38 14.76 -47.94 -20.99
N THR A 39 15.61 -48.83 -21.53
CA THR A 39 15.89 -50.18 -20.99
C THR A 39 17.40 -50.44 -20.99
N GLY A 40 17.83 -51.49 -20.29
CA GLY A 40 19.25 -51.85 -20.19
C GLY A 40 20.09 -50.90 -19.34
N PRO A 41 21.40 -51.16 -19.23
CA PRO A 41 22.31 -50.43 -18.38
C PRO A 41 22.61 -49.02 -18.90
N ALA A 42 22.50 -48.02 -18.03
CA ALA A 42 22.80 -46.63 -18.38
C ALA A 42 23.45 -45.90 -17.21
N LEU A 43 24.59 -45.26 -17.44
CA LEU A 43 25.26 -44.41 -16.47
C LEU A 43 24.97 -42.94 -16.79
N LEU A 44 24.08 -42.32 -16.02
CA LEU A 44 23.73 -40.91 -16.16
C LEU A 44 24.73 -40.04 -15.39
N CYS A 45 25.46 -39.21 -16.10
CA CYS A 45 26.47 -38.33 -15.52
C CYS A 45 25.97 -36.88 -15.59
N ALA A 46 25.81 -36.22 -14.44
CA ALA A 46 25.32 -34.84 -14.40
C ALA A 46 26.21 -33.90 -13.59
N ASN A 47 26.16 -32.60 -13.88
CA ASN A 47 26.74 -31.59 -12.99
C ASN A 47 25.93 -31.48 -11.68
N HIS A 48 26.56 -31.02 -10.61
CA HIS A 48 25.97 -31.05 -9.27
C HIS A 48 25.75 -29.66 -8.66
N ALA A 49 24.74 -28.94 -9.13
CA ALA A 49 24.51 -27.56 -8.68
C ALA A 49 23.67 -27.42 -7.39
N ASN A 50 22.84 -28.41 -7.02
CA ASN A 50 21.77 -28.21 -6.03
C ASN A 50 21.48 -29.46 -5.16
N SER A 51 22.54 -30.16 -4.75
CA SER A 51 22.50 -31.24 -3.76
C SER A 51 21.34 -32.24 -3.99
N LEU A 52 20.39 -32.39 -3.05
CA LEU A 52 19.34 -33.42 -3.12
C LEU A 52 18.28 -33.18 -4.19
N VAL A 53 18.19 -31.98 -4.77
CA VAL A 53 17.26 -31.70 -5.87
C VAL A 53 17.74 -32.33 -7.17
N ASP A 54 19.06 -32.36 -7.41
CA ASP A 54 19.63 -32.82 -8.68
C ASP A 54 19.27 -34.29 -9.00
N PRO A 55 19.41 -35.27 -8.07
CA PRO A 55 18.99 -36.66 -8.33
C PRO A 55 17.52 -36.79 -8.72
N VAL A 56 16.64 -35.97 -8.13
CA VAL A 56 15.20 -36.00 -8.42
C VAL A 56 14.94 -35.47 -9.82
N LEU A 57 15.60 -34.38 -10.23
CA LEU A 57 15.47 -33.83 -11.59
C LEU A 57 15.99 -34.80 -12.65
N ILE A 58 17.14 -35.44 -12.42
CA ILE A 58 17.66 -36.47 -13.34
C ILE A 58 16.70 -37.66 -13.43
N GLY A 59 16.14 -38.12 -12.31
CA GLY A 59 15.11 -39.17 -12.32
C GLY A 59 13.85 -38.76 -13.09
N VAL A 60 13.43 -37.49 -13.01
CA VAL A 60 12.31 -36.95 -13.81
C VAL A 60 12.66 -36.91 -15.30
N ALA A 61 13.86 -36.45 -15.65
CA ALA A 61 14.33 -36.33 -17.03
C ALA A 61 14.52 -37.70 -17.70
N ALA A 62 15.07 -38.68 -16.97
CA ALA A 62 15.32 -40.03 -17.47
C ALA A 62 14.03 -40.83 -17.74
N LYS A 63 12.90 -40.45 -17.11
CA LYS A 63 11.60 -41.16 -17.18
C LYS A 63 11.67 -42.65 -16.77
N ARG A 64 12.74 -43.08 -16.12
CA ARG A 64 12.94 -44.41 -15.54
C ARG A 64 13.59 -44.31 -14.16
N PRO A 65 13.48 -45.34 -13.30
CA PRO A 65 14.20 -45.38 -12.03
C PRO A 65 15.71 -45.21 -12.23
N VAL A 66 16.30 -44.24 -11.54
CA VAL A 66 17.75 -44.01 -11.49
C VAL A 66 18.21 -44.18 -10.05
N ARG A 67 19.28 -44.94 -9.85
CA ARG A 67 19.92 -45.13 -8.54
C ARG A 67 21.09 -44.16 -8.39
N PHE A 68 21.26 -43.58 -7.21
CA PHE A 68 22.34 -42.61 -6.96
C PHE A 68 23.13 -43.02 -5.72
N MET A 69 24.43 -42.74 -5.71
CA MET A 69 25.26 -42.93 -4.52
C MET A 69 24.97 -41.86 -3.46
N ALA A 70 24.70 -42.28 -2.23
CA ALA A 70 24.54 -41.40 -1.07
C ALA A 70 25.44 -41.84 0.09
N LYS A 71 25.75 -40.92 1.02
CA LYS A 71 26.63 -41.22 2.17
C LYS A 71 26.11 -42.41 2.97
N ALA A 72 26.94 -43.43 3.17
CA ALA A 72 26.56 -44.64 3.91
C ALA A 72 25.98 -44.39 5.32
N PRO A 73 26.49 -43.43 6.15
CA PRO A 73 25.89 -43.12 7.45
C PRO A 73 24.42 -42.67 7.40
N LEU A 74 23.94 -42.15 6.27
CA LEU A 74 22.53 -41.77 6.11
C LEU A 74 21.58 -43.00 6.12
N PHE A 75 22.12 -44.18 5.79
CA PHE A 75 21.35 -45.43 5.75
C PHE A 75 21.19 -46.09 7.12
N GLU A 76 22.02 -45.71 8.09
CA GLU A 76 21.98 -46.22 9.47
C GLU A 76 20.99 -45.44 10.36
N GLN A 77 20.59 -44.25 9.92
CA GLN A 77 19.64 -43.41 10.65
C GLN A 77 18.21 -43.96 10.55
N PHE A 78 17.52 -44.05 11.68
CA PHE A 78 16.19 -44.69 11.80
C PHE A 78 15.13 -44.13 10.85
N ILE A 79 15.13 -42.82 10.60
CA ILE A 79 14.16 -42.15 9.72
C ILE A 79 14.69 -42.04 8.29
N LEU A 80 15.94 -41.61 8.11
CA LEU A 80 16.53 -41.34 6.80
C LEU A 80 16.86 -42.62 6.02
N GLY A 81 17.22 -43.72 6.68
CA GLY A 81 17.61 -44.96 6.01
C GLY A 81 16.50 -45.59 5.14
N PRO A 82 15.27 -45.81 5.66
CA PRO A 82 14.16 -46.25 4.84
C PRO A 82 13.84 -45.32 3.67
N ILE A 83 13.91 -43.99 3.90
CA ILE A 83 13.67 -42.98 2.84
C ILE A 83 14.74 -43.09 1.74
N MET A 84 16.02 -43.22 2.10
CA MET A 84 17.12 -43.35 1.12
C MET A 84 16.95 -44.61 0.27
N ARG A 85 16.56 -45.75 0.87
CA ARG A 85 16.30 -46.99 0.14
C ARG A 85 15.11 -46.86 -0.82
N ASP A 86 14.00 -46.24 -0.39
CA ASP A 86 12.81 -46.05 -1.24
C ASP A 86 13.04 -45.02 -2.37
N LEU A 87 13.95 -44.06 -2.16
CA LEU A 87 14.45 -43.19 -3.23
C LEU A 87 15.36 -43.92 -4.23
N GLY A 88 15.78 -45.14 -3.92
CA GLY A 88 16.72 -45.96 -4.69
C GLY A 88 18.16 -45.47 -4.60
N MET A 89 18.52 -44.84 -3.48
CA MET A 89 19.90 -44.48 -3.19
C MET A 89 20.70 -45.74 -2.82
N VAL A 90 21.97 -45.74 -3.18
CA VAL A 90 22.93 -46.81 -2.92
C VAL A 90 23.98 -46.26 -1.94
N PRO A 91 24.28 -46.97 -0.83
CA PRO A 91 25.27 -46.50 0.13
C PRO A 91 26.68 -46.46 -0.48
N ALA A 92 27.37 -45.33 -0.30
CA ALA A 92 28.75 -45.13 -0.71
C ALA A 92 29.57 -44.53 0.45
N TYR A 93 30.78 -45.07 0.63
CA TYR A 93 31.79 -44.62 1.58
C TYR A 93 32.78 -43.70 0.87
N ARG A 94 32.77 -42.41 1.18
CA ARG A 94 33.74 -41.43 0.66
C ARG A 94 34.85 -41.22 1.69
N GLY A 95 36.10 -41.45 1.31
CA GLY A 95 37.29 -41.30 2.17
C GLY A 95 37.69 -39.86 2.50
N SER A 96 36.74 -38.93 2.63
CA SER A 96 37.00 -37.52 2.96
C SER A 96 36.75 -37.16 4.42
N ASP A 97 36.27 -38.09 5.25
CA ASP A 97 35.99 -37.81 6.66
C ASP A 97 37.16 -38.24 7.58
N ASP A 98 38.15 -38.99 7.07
CA ASP A 98 39.48 -39.21 7.68
C ASP A 98 40.47 -39.65 6.57
N GLY A 99 41.62 -39.01 6.47
CA GLY A 99 42.55 -39.07 5.32
C GLY A 99 43.34 -40.38 5.10
N SER A 100 42.79 -41.56 5.40
CA SER A 100 43.56 -42.82 5.40
C SER A 100 43.00 -44.01 4.62
N ASP A 101 41.88 -43.94 3.88
CA ASP A 101 41.34 -45.13 3.19
C ASP A 101 40.90 -44.91 1.73
N VAL A 102 41.87 -44.91 0.81
CA VAL A 102 41.64 -44.95 -0.65
C VAL A 102 40.87 -46.22 -1.08
N ARG A 103 40.97 -47.29 -0.29
CA ARG A 103 40.36 -48.61 -0.55
C ARG A 103 38.83 -48.59 -0.47
N LYS A 104 38.24 -47.84 0.46
CA LYS A 104 36.77 -47.72 0.64
C LYS A 104 36.08 -46.91 -0.47
N ASN A 105 36.82 -46.00 -1.13
CA ASN A 105 36.33 -45.31 -2.33
C ASN A 105 36.16 -46.28 -3.52
N PHE A 106 37.01 -47.32 -3.62
CA PHE A 106 36.91 -48.32 -4.69
C PHE A 106 35.73 -49.27 -4.46
N GLU A 107 35.55 -49.74 -3.23
CA GLU A 107 34.41 -50.59 -2.85
C GLU A 107 33.06 -49.91 -3.17
N SER A 108 32.98 -48.58 -3.04
CA SER A 108 31.76 -47.83 -3.39
C SER A 108 31.47 -47.77 -4.89
N LEU A 109 32.51 -47.78 -5.75
CA LEU A 109 32.35 -47.82 -7.19
C LEU A 109 31.96 -49.22 -7.67
N ASP A 110 32.43 -50.27 -6.99
CA ASP A 110 32.07 -51.67 -7.29
C ASP A 110 30.56 -51.90 -7.10
N VAL A 111 29.96 -51.31 -6.06
CA VAL A 111 28.50 -51.38 -5.86
C VAL A 111 27.75 -50.70 -7.02
N GLY A 112 28.25 -49.57 -7.51
CA GLY A 112 27.67 -48.88 -8.67
C GLY A 112 27.83 -49.67 -9.96
N ALA A 113 28.98 -50.33 -10.17
CA ALA A 113 29.22 -51.20 -11.32
C ALA A 113 28.25 -52.39 -11.33
N LYS A 114 28.01 -53.01 -10.16
CA LYS A 114 27.03 -54.09 -10.01
C LYS A 114 25.61 -53.68 -10.42
N VAL A 115 25.16 -52.48 -10.04
CA VAL A 115 23.85 -51.94 -10.47
C VAL A 115 23.75 -51.86 -12.00
N LEU A 116 24.84 -51.49 -12.68
CA LEU A 116 24.88 -51.47 -14.13
C LEU A 116 24.91 -52.88 -14.72
N VAL A 117 25.66 -53.83 -14.14
CA VAL A 117 25.66 -55.25 -14.56
C VAL A 117 24.26 -55.86 -14.45
N ASP A 118 23.49 -55.47 -13.42
CA ASP A 118 22.08 -55.87 -13.24
C ASP A 118 21.12 -55.23 -14.26
N GLY A 119 21.62 -54.44 -15.23
CA GLY A 119 20.85 -53.81 -16.30
C GLY A 119 20.05 -52.58 -15.86
N GLN A 120 20.36 -52.02 -14.68
CA GLN A 120 19.66 -50.85 -14.13
C GLN A 120 20.35 -49.54 -14.51
N ALA A 121 19.67 -48.41 -14.31
CA ALA A 121 20.23 -47.08 -14.53
C ALA A 121 20.88 -46.54 -13.24
N MET A 122 22.14 -46.12 -13.36
CA MET A 122 22.94 -45.55 -12.29
C MET A 122 23.21 -44.07 -12.58
N GLY A 123 23.16 -43.22 -11.56
CA GLY A 123 23.42 -41.80 -11.63
C GLY A 123 24.67 -41.43 -10.82
N ILE A 124 25.52 -40.58 -11.39
CA ILE A 124 26.74 -40.09 -10.76
C ILE A 124 26.99 -38.61 -11.08
N PHE A 125 27.57 -37.91 -10.11
CA PHE A 125 28.04 -36.53 -10.27
C PHE A 125 29.57 -36.52 -10.33
N PRO A 126 30.19 -36.46 -11.53
CA PRO A 126 31.62 -36.75 -11.69
C PRO A 126 32.54 -35.66 -11.13
N GLU A 127 32.05 -34.45 -10.85
CA GLU A 127 32.79 -33.38 -10.14
C GLU A 127 33.11 -33.78 -8.67
N GLY A 128 32.27 -34.64 -8.07
CA GLY A 128 32.41 -35.14 -6.70
C GLY A 128 32.01 -34.14 -5.59
N LYS A 129 31.80 -32.86 -5.93
CA LYS A 129 31.35 -31.78 -5.02
C LYS A 129 30.28 -30.94 -5.73
N SER A 130 29.47 -30.23 -4.94
CA SER A 130 28.52 -29.25 -5.50
C SER A 130 29.15 -27.88 -5.69
N THR A 131 28.79 -27.19 -6.77
CA THR A 131 29.37 -25.91 -7.22
C THR A 131 28.29 -24.86 -7.49
N ASP A 132 28.67 -23.59 -7.34
CA ASP A 132 27.77 -22.44 -7.55
C ASP A 132 28.15 -21.60 -8.78
N GLN A 133 29.30 -21.85 -9.40
CA GLN A 133 29.87 -21.06 -10.49
C GLN A 133 29.34 -21.52 -11.86
N ALA A 134 29.30 -20.62 -12.85
CA ALA A 134 29.06 -20.93 -14.26
C ALA A 134 30.24 -21.65 -14.94
N HIS A 135 30.86 -22.60 -14.25
CA HIS A 135 32.01 -23.37 -14.68
C HIS A 135 31.87 -24.82 -14.21
N LEU A 136 32.17 -25.76 -15.10
CA LEU A 136 32.20 -27.17 -14.77
C LEU A 136 33.55 -27.47 -14.12
N GLU A 137 33.55 -27.93 -12.88
CA GLU A 137 34.78 -28.35 -12.21
C GLU A 137 35.39 -29.59 -12.86
N MET A 138 36.63 -29.91 -12.49
CA MET A 138 37.35 -31.08 -13.00
C MET A 138 36.54 -32.38 -12.84
N VAL A 139 36.24 -33.02 -13.98
CA VAL A 139 35.55 -34.30 -14.05
C VAL A 139 36.49 -35.42 -13.60
N ARG A 140 36.15 -36.09 -12.50
CA ARG A 140 36.96 -37.18 -11.95
C ARG A 140 36.74 -38.48 -12.72
N SER A 141 37.76 -39.33 -12.76
CA SER A 141 37.74 -40.63 -13.48
C SER A 141 36.84 -41.71 -12.88
N GLY A 142 36.11 -41.43 -11.79
CA GLY A 142 35.26 -42.40 -11.10
C GLY A 142 34.10 -42.92 -11.96
N ALA A 143 33.44 -42.03 -12.72
CA ALA A 143 32.36 -42.42 -13.64
C ALA A 143 32.87 -43.34 -14.76
N ALA A 144 33.97 -42.95 -15.41
CA ALA A 144 34.59 -43.76 -16.45
C ALA A 144 35.09 -45.11 -15.92
N ARG A 145 35.65 -45.15 -14.71
CA ARG A 145 36.07 -46.41 -14.07
C ARG A 145 34.88 -47.35 -13.85
N MET A 146 33.79 -46.85 -13.26
CA MET A 146 32.58 -47.64 -13.01
C MET A 146 32.00 -48.19 -14.31
N ALA A 147 31.96 -47.37 -15.37
CA ALA A 147 31.43 -47.78 -16.67
C ALA A 147 32.27 -48.89 -17.32
N ILE A 148 33.60 -48.72 -17.37
CA ILE A 148 34.52 -49.71 -17.95
C ILE A 148 34.46 -51.03 -17.18
N GLN A 149 34.48 -50.95 -15.84
CA GLN A 149 34.37 -52.12 -14.98
C GLN A 149 33.06 -52.87 -15.19
N ALA A 150 31.91 -52.17 -15.22
CA ALA A 150 30.63 -52.81 -15.48
C ALA A 150 30.58 -53.49 -16.86
N SER A 151 31.17 -52.86 -17.88
CA SER A 151 31.29 -53.44 -19.23
C SER A 151 32.12 -54.73 -19.23
N GLU A 152 33.26 -54.72 -18.55
CA GLU A 152 34.13 -55.91 -18.38
C GLU A 152 33.45 -57.03 -17.58
N GLU A 153 32.61 -56.68 -16.60
CA GLU A 153 31.85 -57.60 -15.76
C GLU A 153 30.55 -58.11 -16.42
N GLY A 154 30.24 -57.68 -17.67
CA GLY A 154 29.15 -58.23 -18.48
C GLY A 154 27.95 -57.31 -18.72
N ALA A 155 28.05 -56.00 -18.44
CA ALA A 155 27.00 -55.02 -18.76
C ALA A 155 26.93 -54.72 -20.27
N VAL A 156 26.17 -55.52 -21.02
CA VAL A 156 26.01 -55.37 -22.48
C VAL A 156 25.18 -54.12 -22.82
N GLY A 157 25.68 -53.32 -23.77
CA GLY A 157 24.98 -52.13 -24.26
C GLY A 157 25.00 -50.93 -23.30
N LEU A 158 25.97 -50.89 -22.38
CA LEU A 158 26.13 -49.79 -21.42
C LEU A 158 26.45 -48.47 -22.13
N LYS A 159 25.61 -47.47 -21.88
CA LYS A 159 25.83 -46.10 -22.36
C LYS A 159 26.08 -45.15 -21.20
N VAL A 160 27.09 -44.29 -21.36
CA VAL A 160 27.30 -43.13 -20.48
C VAL A 160 26.55 -41.94 -21.07
N VAL A 161 25.61 -41.37 -20.33
CA VAL A 161 24.73 -40.28 -20.80
C VAL A 161 25.07 -39.01 -20.04
N PRO A 162 25.77 -38.03 -20.67
CA PRO A 162 26.03 -36.72 -20.07
C PRO A 162 24.74 -35.88 -20.01
N MET A 163 24.47 -35.26 -18.87
CA MET A 163 23.27 -34.45 -18.63
C MET A 163 23.65 -33.15 -17.92
N GLY A 164 23.21 -32.01 -18.45
CA GLY A 164 23.40 -30.71 -17.84
C GLY A 164 22.13 -30.22 -17.14
N ILE A 165 22.27 -29.80 -15.88
CA ILE A 165 21.23 -29.18 -15.07
C ILE A 165 21.57 -27.70 -14.93
N THR A 166 20.67 -26.84 -15.41
CA THR A 166 20.77 -25.39 -15.28
C THR A 166 19.56 -24.86 -14.52
N TYR A 167 19.81 -24.10 -13.46
CA TYR A 167 18.76 -23.45 -12.68
C TYR A 167 18.72 -21.96 -13.00
N GLU A 168 17.52 -21.39 -13.08
CA GLU A 168 17.36 -19.94 -13.22
C GLU A 168 17.79 -19.25 -11.93
N ARG A 169 17.18 -19.66 -10.80
CA ARG A 169 17.52 -19.21 -9.45
C ARG A 169 17.31 -20.37 -8.47
N LYS A 170 18.36 -21.16 -8.22
CA LYS A 170 18.24 -22.39 -7.42
C LYS A 170 17.76 -22.17 -5.98
N ASP A 171 18.06 -21.02 -5.38
CA ASP A 171 17.66 -20.69 -4.01
C ASP A 171 16.22 -20.15 -3.90
N GLU A 172 15.58 -19.81 -5.02
CA GLU A 172 14.27 -19.17 -5.02
C GLU A 172 13.11 -20.16 -5.19
N PHE A 173 12.11 -20.06 -4.32
CA PHE A 173 10.85 -20.80 -4.47
C PHE A 173 10.13 -20.35 -5.75
N ARG A 174 9.59 -21.32 -6.49
CA ARG A 174 8.93 -21.15 -7.79
C ARG A 174 9.84 -20.65 -8.91
N SER A 175 11.12 -20.99 -8.86
CA SER A 175 12.06 -20.77 -9.97
C SER A 175 11.93 -21.86 -11.04
N SER A 176 12.72 -21.78 -12.11
CA SER A 176 12.72 -22.72 -13.23
C SER A 176 14.02 -23.53 -13.29
N ALA A 177 13.96 -24.72 -13.88
CA ALA A 177 15.11 -25.57 -14.13
C ALA A 177 15.06 -26.14 -15.55
N TRP A 178 16.24 -26.31 -16.16
CA TRP A 178 16.40 -26.90 -17.48
C TRP A 178 17.38 -28.06 -17.42
N VAL A 179 16.99 -29.20 -17.97
CA VAL A 179 17.84 -30.38 -18.13
C VAL A 179 18.10 -30.60 -19.63
N GLN A 180 19.36 -30.53 -20.04
CA GLN A 180 19.79 -30.83 -21.41
C GLN A 180 20.58 -32.14 -21.43
N ILE A 181 20.32 -32.99 -22.41
CA ILE A 181 20.94 -34.32 -22.50
C ILE A 181 21.85 -34.36 -23.72
N ALA A 182 23.12 -34.71 -23.53
CA ALA A 182 24.08 -34.84 -24.62
C ALA A 182 23.95 -36.20 -25.31
N GLU A 183 24.58 -36.35 -26.47
CA GLU A 183 24.71 -37.66 -27.11
C GLU A 183 25.33 -38.69 -26.15
N PRO A 184 24.77 -39.91 -26.04
CA PRO A 184 25.35 -40.96 -25.22
C PRO A 184 26.69 -41.46 -25.76
N ILE A 185 27.61 -41.83 -24.88
CA ILE A 185 28.87 -42.48 -25.21
C ILE A 185 28.69 -43.98 -25.04
N ASP A 186 28.94 -44.75 -26.09
CA ASP A 186 28.95 -46.21 -26.03
C ASP A 186 30.27 -46.70 -25.42
N VAL A 187 30.17 -47.45 -24.31
CA VAL A 187 31.36 -47.89 -23.56
C VAL A 187 32.09 -49.01 -24.30
N ALA A 188 31.38 -49.88 -25.01
CA ALA A 188 31.99 -50.97 -25.77
C ALA A 188 32.77 -50.40 -26.96
N GLU A 189 32.17 -49.46 -27.70
CA GLU A 189 32.86 -48.76 -28.79
C GLU A 189 34.11 -48.02 -28.29
N CYS A 190 34.03 -47.37 -27.11
CA CYS A 190 35.18 -46.69 -26.50
C CYS A 190 36.32 -47.67 -26.15
N LEU A 191 36.00 -48.87 -25.67
CA LEU A 191 36.98 -49.91 -25.39
C LEU A 191 37.63 -50.45 -26.68
N GLU A 192 36.84 -50.70 -27.71
CA GLU A 192 37.32 -51.18 -29.02
C GLU A 192 38.28 -50.18 -29.68
N GLN A 193 37.93 -48.89 -29.70
CA GLN A 193 38.77 -47.82 -30.25
C GLN A 193 40.14 -47.69 -29.56
N HIS A 194 40.29 -48.25 -28.35
CA HIS A 194 41.53 -48.20 -27.57
C HIS A 194 42.15 -49.59 -27.36
N GLU A 195 41.93 -50.52 -28.31
CA GLU A 195 42.53 -51.87 -28.34
C GLU A 195 42.23 -52.69 -27.08
N GLY A 196 41.08 -52.46 -26.42
CA GLY A 196 40.72 -53.11 -25.16
C GLY A 196 41.56 -52.67 -23.96
N ASN A 197 42.41 -51.64 -24.08
CA ASN A 197 43.21 -51.14 -22.96
C ASN A 197 42.36 -50.29 -22.01
N SER A 198 41.90 -50.89 -20.91
CA SER A 198 41.02 -50.26 -19.91
C SER A 198 41.57 -48.96 -19.31
N ARG A 199 42.91 -48.78 -19.27
CA ARG A 199 43.53 -47.55 -18.73
C ARG A 199 43.45 -46.40 -19.73
N LYS A 200 43.75 -46.66 -21.01
CA LYS A 200 43.61 -45.67 -22.09
C LYS A 200 42.14 -45.31 -22.33
N ALA A 201 41.27 -46.32 -22.42
CA ALA A 201 39.84 -46.14 -22.59
C ALA A 201 39.21 -45.32 -21.46
N ARG A 202 39.61 -45.54 -20.19
CA ARG A 202 39.11 -44.75 -19.06
C ARG A 202 39.49 -43.27 -19.14
N ARG A 203 40.73 -42.96 -19.55
CA ARG A 203 41.18 -41.58 -19.74
C ARG A 203 40.38 -40.91 -20.86
N ALA A 204 40.29 -41.57 -22.01
CA ALA A 204 39.53 -41.08 -23.16
C ALA A 204 38.04 -40.89 -22.82
N LEU A 205 37.43 -41.84 -22.11
CA LEU A 205 36.04 -41.74 -21.66
C LEU A 205 35.82 -40.59 -20.67
N THR A 206 36.79 -40.32 -19.79
CA THR A 206 36.74 -39.17 -18.88
C THR A 206 36.81 -37.84 -19.65
N GLU A 207 37.74 -37.73 -20.61
CA GLU A 207 37.91 -36.54 -21.46
C GLU A 207 36.69 -36.32 -22.37
N GLN A 208 36.13 -37.38 -22.96
CA GLN A 208 34.89 -37.32 -23.75
C GLN A 208 33.69 -36.93 -22.90
N LEU A 209 33.57 -37.48 -21.69
CA LEU A 209 32.50 -37.13 -20.75
C LEU A 209 32.59 -35.65 -20.36
N GLU A 210 33.78 -35.15 -20.04
CA GLU A 210 33.99 -33.75 -19.72
C GLU A 210 33.61 -32.84 -20.89
N SER A 211 34.11 -33.14 -22.09
CA SER A 211 33.79 -32.38 -23.30
C SER A 211 32.28 -32.33 -23.56
N ARG A 212 31.58 -33.47 -23.48
CA ARG A 212 30.12 -33.52 -23.69
C ARG A 212 29.32 -32.91 -22.56
N LEU A 213 29.83 -32.87 -21.32
CA LEU A 213 29.16 -32.15 -20.22
C LEU A 213 29.22 -30.64 -20.44
N LYS A 214 30.38 -30.11 -20.85
CA LYS A 214 30.54 -28.67 -21.15
C LYS A 214 29.55 -28.18 -22.21
N THR A 215 29.18 -29.01 -23.18
CA THR A 215 28.22 -28.63 -24.23
C THR A 215 26.76 -28.58 -23.76
N VAL A 216 26.42 -29.11 -22.58
CA VAL A 216 25.03 -29.16 -22.07
C VAL A 216 24.81 -28.40 -20.77
N VAL A 217 25.87 -27.83 -20.19
CA VAL A 217 25.79 -26.90 -19.06
C VAL A 217 26.13 -25.48 -19.50
N VAL A 218 25.82 -24.50 -18.64
CA VAL A 218 26.36 -23.14 -18.78
C VAL A 218 27.81 -23.20 -18.30
N HIS A 219 28.76 -23.15 -19.24
CA HIS A 219 30.19 -23.23 -18.98
C HIS A 219 30.92 -22.05 -19.61
N LEU A 220 31.75 -21.37 -18.82
CA LEU A 220 32.79 -20.46 -19.31
C LEU A 220 34.15 -21.14 -19.17
N ASP A 221 34.95 -21.14 -20.24
CA ASP A 221 36.32 -21.66 -20.20
C ASP A 221 37.21 -20.83 -19.26
N GLU A 222 37.02 -19.51 -19.26
CA GLU A 222 37.66 -18.54 -18.36
C GLU A 222 36.61 -17.99 -17.35
N PRO A 223 36.53 -18.51 -16.11
CA PRO A 223 35.46 -18.18 -15.16
C PRO A 223 35.48 -16.72 -14.66
N GLU A 224 36.60 -16.02 -14.81
CA GLU A 224 36.72 -14.58 -14.51
C GLU A 224 35.79 -13.68 -15.34
N TRP A 225 35.29 -14.17 -16.48
CA TRP A 225 34.32 -13.45 -17.33
C TRP A 225 32.86 -13.63 -16.88
N GLU A 226 32.59 -14.44 -15.85
CA GLU A 226 31.23 -14.69 -15.34
C GLU A 226 30.43 -13.41 -14.99
N PRO A 227 31.02 -12.32 -14.44
CA PRO A 227 30.27 -11.09 -14.18
C PRO A 227 29.65 -10.44 -15.43
N ILE A 228 30.32 -10.57 -16.59
CA ILE A 228 29.88 -9.98 -17.86
C ILE A 228 28.75 -10.81 -18.50
N LEU A 229 28.73 -12.13 -18.27
CA LEU A 229 27.64 -13.01 -18.72
C LEU A 229 26.27 -12.50 -18.26
N GLY A 230 26.18 -11.97 -17.03
CA GLY A 230 24.95 -11.39 -16.50
C GLY A 230 24.52 -10.10 -17.22
N ASP A 231 25.46 -9.23 -17.58
CA ASP A 231 25.15 -8.00 -18.33
C ASP A 231 24.75 -8.31 -19.76
N LEU A 232 25.42 -9.27 -20.41
CA LEU A 232 25.07 -9.72 -21.74
C LEU A 232 23.67 -10.34 -21.77
N GLU A 233 23.30 -11.14 -20.77
CA GLU A 233 21.95 -11.68 -20.63
C GLU A 233 20.90 -10.56 -20.59
N ILE A 234 21.18 -9.50 -19.85
CA ILE A 234 20.32 -8.31 -19.80
C ILE A 234 20.31 -7.62 -21.17
N LEU A 235 21.46 -7.24 -21.72
CA LEU A 235 21.56 -6.39 -22.91
C LEU A 235 21.13 -7.08 -24.20
N ALA A 236 21.30 -8.41 -24.32
CA ALA A 236 20.97 -9.17 -25.52
C ALA A 236 19.45 -9.34 -25.75
N GLU A 237 18.60 -9.06 -24.75
CA GLU A 237 17.14 -9.06 -24.89
C GLU A 237 16.65 -7.85 -25.75
N SER A 238 16.66 -8.02 -27.07
CA SER A 238 16.19 -7.00 -28.01
C SER A 238 14.66 -7.05 -28.22
N PRO A 239 13.93 -5.92 -28.12
CA PRO A 239 12.49 -5.81 -28.40
C PRO A 239 12.10 -5.87 -29.90
N GLN A 240 13.06 -5.95 -30.82
CA GLN A 240 12.81 -5.72 -32.26
C GLN A 240 12.58 -6.97 -33.12
N GLN A 241 12.45 -8.17 -32.55
CA GLN A 241 12.15 -9.36 -33.37
C GLN A 241 10.65 -9.67 -33.42
N ALA A 242 9.88 -8.78 -34.04
CA ALA A 242 8.49 -9.02 -34.39
C ALA A 242 8.39 -10.24 -35.33
N GLY A 243 7.72 -11.32 -34.87
CA GLY A 243 7.41 -12.50 -35.70
C GLY A 243 8.25 -13.76 -35.46
N ARG A 244 9.13 -13.80 -34.45
CA ARG A 244 9.90 -15.01 -34.08
C ARG A 244 9.49 -15.52 -32.69
N GLU A 245 9.44 -16.85 -32.51
CA GLU A 245 9.09 -17.46 -31.21
C GLU A 245 10.14 -17.11 -30.12
N PRO A 246 9.71 -16.75 -28.90
CA PRO A 246 10.62 -16.41 -27.81
C PRO A 246 11.37 -17.64 -27.28
N ILE A 247 12.71 -17.52 -27.18
CA ILE A 247 13.58 -18.56 -26.61
C ILE A 247 13.45 -18.54 -25.07
N PRO A 248 13.34 -19.69 -24.38
CA PRO A 248 13.35 -19.74 -22.92
C PRO A 248 14.62 -19.11 -22.30
N PRO A 249 14.51 -18.36 -21.18
CA PRO A 249 15.64 -17.62 -20.58
C PRO A 249 16.90 -18.47 -20.32
N LEU A 250 16.73 -19.69 -19.81
CA LEU A 250 17.85 -20.58 -19.49
C LEU A 250 18.68 -21.01 -20.71
N ARG A 251 18.04 -21.12 -21.88
CA ARG A 251 18.72 -21.42 -23.14
C ARG A 251 19.47 -20.20 -23.68
N ILE A 252 18.95 -19.00 -23.45
CA ILE A 252 19.62 -17.74 -23.81
C ILE A 252 20.94 -17.63 -23.06
N ARG A 253 20.90 -17.80 -21.73
CA ARG A 253 22.10 -17.73 -20.89
C ARG A 253 23.20 -18.71 -21.34
N LYS A 254 22.84 -19.96 -21.65
CA LYS A 254 23.80 -20.93 -22.18
C LYS A 254 24.38 -20.48 -23.53
N ARG A 255 23.53 -20.06 -24.46
CA ARG A 255 23.97 -19.64 -25.80
C ARG A 255 24.90 -18.43 -25.73
N ILE A 256 24.67 -17.50 -24.81
CA ILE A 256 25.58 -16.38 -24.55
C ILE A 256 26.93 -16.89 -24.04
N ALA A 257 26.95 -17.82 -23.07
CA ALA A 257 28.20 -18.40 -22.58
C ALA A 257 28.98 -19.15 -23.69
N ASP A 258 28.29 -19.94 -24.52
CA ASP A 258 28.91 -20.64 -25.65
C ASP A 258 29.47 -19.65 -26.70
N ALA A 259 28.77 -18.54 -26.95
CA ALA A 259 29.25 -17.46 -27.82
C ALA A 259 30.47 -16.73 -27.23
N MET A 260 30.47 -16.47 -25.91
CA MET A 260 31.61 -15.88 -25.21
C MET A 260 32.86 -16.74 -25.36
N ASN A 261 32.76 -18.05 -25.11
CA ASN A 261 33.89 -18.98 -25.29
C ASN A 261 34.40 -18.96 -26.75
N HIS A 262 33.49 -18.94 -27.73
CA HIS A 262 33.85 -18.86 -29.14
C HIS A 262 34.63 -17.59 -29.48
N PHE A 263 34.16 -16.42 -29.07
CA PHE A 263 34.82 -15.15 -29.37
C PHE A 263 36.12 -14.97 -28.57
N LEU A 264 36.17 -15.37 -27.29
CA LEU A 264 37.42 -15.33 -26.50
C LEU A 264 38.51 -16.23 -27.09
N ALA A 265 38.14 -17.36 -27.70
CA ALA A 265 39.09 -18.28 -28.34
C ALA A 265 39.54 -17.84 -29.75
N ASN A 266 38.63 -17.26 -30.56
CA ASN A 266 38.89 -17.00 -31.98
C ASN A 266 39.09 -15.52 -32.33
N ASP A 267 38.58 -14.58 -31.53
CA ASP A 267 38.62 -13.14 -31.75
C ASP A 267 38.63 -12.37 -30.40
N ARG A 268 39.70 -12.60 -29.63
CA ARG A 268 39.82 -12.08 -28.25
C ARG A 268 39.77 -10.56 -28.18
N GLU A 269 40.38 -9.88 -29.15
CA GLU A 269 40.39 -8.40 -29.21
C GLU A 269 38.97 -7.84 -29.30
N ARG A 270 38.11 -8.42 -30.16
CA ARG A 270 36.71 -8.00 -30.29
C ARG A 270 35.90 -8.32 -29.02
N ALA A 271 36.15 -9.48 -28.39
CA ALA A 271 35.50 -9.86 -27.14
C ALA A 271 35.86 -8.91 -25.98
N GLU A 272 37.15 -8.60 -25.80
CA GLU A 272 37.65 -7.69 -24.76
C GLU A 272 37.19 -6.25 -24.98
N SER A 273 37.14 -5.80 -26.24
CA SER A 273 36.61 -4.48 -26.61
C SER A 273 35.15 -4.30 -26.18
N ILE A 274 34.28 -5.26 -26.53
CA ILE A 274 32.85 -5.20 -26.21
C ILE A 274 32.63 -5.35 -24.70
N ALA A 275 33.40 -6.20 -24.02
CA ALA A 275 33.38 -6.27 -22.57
C ALA A 275 33.76 -4.93 -21.91
N GLY A 276 34.75 -4.23 -22.46
CA GLY A 276 35.12 -2.87 -22.07
C GLY A 276 33.98 -1.88 -22.25
N GLU A 277 33.29 -1.91 -23.40
CA GLU A 277 32.10 -1.08 -23.67
C GLU A 277 30.96 -1.36 -22.66
N ILE A 278 30.68 -2.64 -22.36
CA ILE A 278 29.67 -3.05 -21.39
C ILE A 278 30.01 -2.56 -19.98
N LYS A 279 31.27 -2.73 -19.55
CA LYS A 279 31.74 -2.28 -18.24
C LYS A 279 31.63 -0.76 -18.10
N ALA A 280 32.09 -0.01 -19.10
CA ALA A 280 31.98 1.44 -19.13
C ALA A 280 30.51 1.89 -19.10
N TYR A 281 29.64 1.21 -19.85
CA TYR A 281 28.21 1.50 -19.84
C TYR A 281 27.59 1.25 -18.46
N ARG A 282 27.90 0.11 -17.83
CA ARG A 282 27.45 -0.21 -16.47
C ARG A 282 27.86 0.86 -15.46
N GLU A 283 29.13 1.27 -15.45
CA GLU A 283 29.64 2.31 -14.55
C GLU A 283 28.91 3.65 -14.74
N GLN A 284 28.61 4.03 -15.99
CA GLN A 284 27.86 5.25 -16.30
C GLN A 284 26.39 5.15 -15.83
N VAL A 285 25.74 4.00 -16.02
CA VAL A 285 24.37 3.75 -15.54
C VAL A 285 24.29 3.77 -14.01
N GLU A 286 25.25 3.13 -13.33
CA GLU A 286 25.32 3.09 -11.86
C GLU A 286 25.62 4.47 -11.26
N THR A 287 26.50 5.26 -11.88
CA THR A 287 26.78 6.66 -11.48
C THR A 287 25.54 7.56 -11.64
N ALA A 288 24.67 7.24 -12.59
CA ALA A 288 23.38 7.90 -12.75
C ALA A 288 22.34 7.48 -11.69
N GLY A 289 22.68 6.55 -10.79
CA GLY A 289 21.77 6.01 -9.77
C GLY A 289 20.81 4.94 -10.30
N LEU A 290 21.01 4.48 -11.53
CA LEU A 290 20.20 3.48 -12.22
C LEU A 290 20.90 2.12 -12.19
N ARG A 291 20.17 1.07 -12.55
CA ARG A 291 20.72 -0.26 -12.78
C ARG A 291 20.66 -0.63 -14.27
N ILE A 292 21.59 -1.45 -14.74
CA ILE A 292 21.64 -1.89 -16.16
C ILE A 292 20.39 -2.70 -16.58
N ASP A 293 19.73 -3.34 -15.62
CA ASP A 293 18.44 -4.04 -15.79
C ASP A 293 17.21 -3.12 -15.69
N SER A 294 17.40 -1.80 -15.52
CA SER A 294 16.30 -0.84 -15.36
C SER A 294 15.44 -0.78 -16.62
N PRO A 295 14.12 -1.06 -16.55
CA PRO A 295 13.26 -0.99 -17.73
C PRO A 295 13.10 0.43 -18.29
N VAL A 296 13.39 1.46 -17.48
CA VAL A 296 13.37 2.87 -17.91
C VAL A 296 14.44 3.17 -18.97
N LEU A 297 15.49 2.35 -19.05
CA LEU A 297 16.51 2.44 -20.11
C LEU A 297 15.99 1.96 -21.48
N ARG A 298 14.90 1.20 -21.52
CA ARG A 298 14.35 0.58 -22.76
C ARG A 298 13.00 1.12 -23.19
N MET A 299 12.21 1.64 -22.25
CA MET A 299 10.82 2.04 -22.48
C MET A 299 10.67 3.55 -22.70
N HIS A 300 9.67 3.94 -23.52
CA HIS A 300 9.42 5.34 -23.92
C HIS A 300 7.96 5.76 -23.64
N GLY A 301 7.78 7.03 -23.24
CA GLY A 301 6.51 7.75 -23.27
C GLY A 301 5.33 7.06 -22.57
N LEU A 302 4.15 7.08 -23.21
CA LEU A 302 2.88 6.53 -22.70
C LEU A 302 2.94 5.04 -22.34
N ARG A 303 3.88 4.28 -22.91
CA ARG A 303 4.03 2.85 -22.61
C ARG A 303 4.54 2.60 -21.19
N VAL A 304 5.44 3.45 -20.68
CA VAL A 304 5.90 3.38 -19.28
C VAL A 304 4.75 3.69 -18.34
N LEU A 305 3.97 4.74 -18.66
CA LEU A 305 2.80 5.13 -17.88
C LEU A 305 1.75 4.01 -17.86
N ALA A 306 1.43 3.41 -19.01
CA ALA A 306 0.47 2.32 -19.11
C ALA A 306 0.93 1.07 -18.32
N GLU A 307 2.21 0.71 -18.39
CA GLU A 307 2.77 -0.40 -17.62
C GLU A 307 2.71 -0.11 -16.12
N LEU A 308 3.09 1.09 -15.68
CA LEU A 308 3.02 1.50 -14.28
C LEU A 308 1.57 1.49 -13.75
N LEU A 309 0.62 2.01 -14.53
CA LEU A 309 -0.80 1.99 -14.18
C LEU A 309 -1.33 0.56 -14.07
N TRP A 310 -1.00 -0.30 -15.04
CA TRP A 310 -1.41 -1.69 -15.04
C TRP A 310 -0.83 -2.48 -13.86
N GLU A 311 0.46 -2.31 -13.60
CA GLU A 311 1.13 -2.96 -12.49
C GLU A 311 0.61 -2.45 -11.14
N SER A 312 0.34 -1.14 -11.02
CA SER A 312 -0.28 -0.55 -9.82
C SER A 312 -1.70 -1.07 -9.59
N LEU A 313 -2.51 -1.18 -10.64
CA LEU A 313 -3.84 -1.80 -10.56
C LEU A 313 -3.74 -3.26 -10.11
N CYS A 314 -2.79 -4.02 -10.65
CA CYS A 314 -2.55 -5.40 -10.24
C CYS A 314 -2.15 -5.49 -8.76
N LEU A 315 -1.36 -4.54 -8.24
CA LEU A 315 -1.01 -4.49 -6.83
C LEU A 315 -2.25 -4.20 -5.98
N ILE A 316 -3.04 -3.18 -6.33
CA ILE A 316 -4.27 -2.84 -5.59
C ILE A 316 -5.21 -4.05 -5.50
N LEU A 317 -5.49 -4.71 -6.63
CA LEU A 317 -6.41 -5.86 -6.68
C LEU A 317 -5.90 -7.09 -5.91
N LEU A 318 -4.58 -7.28 -5.81
CA LEU A 318 -3.97 -8.43 -5.14
C LEU A 318 -3.57 -8.14 -3.69
N PHE A 319 -3.72 -6.90 -3.21
CA PHE A 319 -3.24 -6.49 -1.89
C PHE A 319 -3.86 -7.32 -0.77
N ILE A 320 -5.18 -7.44 -0.71
CA ILE A 320 -5.89 -8.16 0.38
C ILE A 320 -5.41 -9.63 0.49
N PRO A 321 -5.49 -10.47 -0.57
CA PRO A 321 -5.03 -11.86 -0.46
C PRO A 321 -3.52 -11.97 -0.22
N ALA A 322 -2.72 -11.03 -0.72
CA ALA A 322 -1.29 -10.97 -0.43
C ALA A 322 -1.01 -10.60 1.03
N PHE A 323 -1.75 -9.66 1.60
CA PHE A 323 -1.62 -9.22 2.98
C PHE A 323 -1.99 -10.33 3.95
N VAL A 324 -3.15 -10.97 3.75
CA VAL A 324 -3.56 -12.15 4.51
C VAL A 324 -2.52 -13.27 4.39
N GLY A 325 -2.07 -13.55 3.16
CA GLY A 325 -1.02 -14.52 2.90
C GLY A 325 0.29 -14.19 3.61
N THR A 326 0.66 -12.92 3.69
CA THR A 326 1.88 -12.46 4.36
C THR A 326 1.76 -12.61 5.87
N MET A 327 0.70 -12.08 6.47
CA MET A 327 0.46 -12.16 7.92
C MET A 327 0.44 -13.61 8.40
N GLN A 328 -0.25 -14.47 7.66
CA GLN A 328 -0.37 -15.87 8.02
C GLN A 328 0.96 -16.64 7.93
N HIS A 329 1.80 -16.34 6.95
CA HIS A 329 3.03 -17.11 6.69
C HIS A 329 4.28 -16.41 7.20
N LEU A 330 4.18 -15.22 7.80
CA LEU A 330 5.32 -14.46 8.31
C LEU A 330 6.12 -15.29 9.33
N VAL A 331 5.43 -15.88 10.30
CA VAL A 331 6.05 -16.70 11.36
C VAL A 331 6.78 -17.92 10.78
N PRO A 332 6.13 -18.83 10.02
CA PRO A 332 6.85 -19.98 9.45
C PRO A 332 7.92 -19.55 8.45
N PHE A 333 7.71 -18.48 7.66
CA PHE A 333 8.71 -17.97 6.72
C PHE A 333 9.99 -17.49 7.43
N VAL A 334 9.87 -16.66 8.45
CA VAL A 334 11.02 -16.15 9.23
C VAL A 334 11.71 -17.30 9.95
N THR A 335 10.94 -18.22 10.55
CA THR A 335 11.48 -19.38 11.28
C THR A 335 12.28 -20.29 10.36
N VAL A 336 11.72 -20.66 9.19
CA VAL A 336 12.43 -21.49 8.20
C VAL A 336 13.69 -20.80 7.72
N ARG A 337 13.64 -19.49 7.48
CA ARG A 337 14.80 -18.74 7.02
C ARG A 337 15.90 -18.69 8.08
N ALA A 338 15.55 -18.41 9.34
CA ALA A 338 16.49 -18.36 10.46
C ALA A 338 17.16 -19.71 10.75
N ILE A 339 16.40 -20.82 10.66
CA ILE A 339 16.95 -22.17 10.86
C ILE A 339 17.77 -22.60 9.64
N ALA A 340 17.24 -22.42 8.43
CA ALA A 340 17.93 -22.84 7.21
C ALA A 340 19.26 -22.10 7.00
N THR A 341 19.37 -20.81 7.38
CA THR A 341 20.64 -20.07 7.30
C THR A 341 21.67 -20.55 8.33
N ARG A 342 21.23 -21.07 9.49
CA ARG A 342 22.14 -21.66 10.49
C ARG A 342 22.64 -23.05 10.11
N LEU A 343 21.87 -23.77 9.29
CA LEU A 343 22.23 -25.09 8.77
C LEU A 343 23.04 -25.02 7.47
N ASP A 344 23.15 -23.84 6.85
CA ASP A 344 23.87 -23.66 5.60
C ASP A 344 25.38 -23.63 5.85
N GLN A 345 26.10 -24.47 5.12
CA GLN A 345 27.56 -24.37 5.05
C GLN A 345 27.95 -23.24 4.06
N ALA A 346 29.17 -22.72 4.13
CA ALA A 346 29.62 -21.62 3.27
C ALA A 346 29.34 -21.87 1.77
N GLY A 347 28.44 -21.09 1.17
CA GLY A 347 28.00 -21.18 -0.24
C GLY A 347 26.48 -21.32 -0.42
N ARG A 348 25.97 -21.29 -1.65
CA ARG A 348 24.53 -21.47 -2.00
C ARG A 348 24.17 -22.93 -2.35
N LYS A 349 25.02 -23.89 -1.98
CA LYS A 349 24.99 -25.29 -2.45
C LYS A 349 23.84 -26.11 -1.87
N THR A 350 23.42 -25.79 -0.64
CA THR A 350 22.43 -26.55 0.14
C THR A 350 21.17 -25.76 0.48
N VAL A 351 21.11 -24.48 0.12
CA VAL A 351 20.03 -23.54 0.52
C VAL A 351 18.64 -24.10 0.19
N SER A 352 18.42 -24.57 -1.03
CA SER A 352 17.10 -25.07 -1.47
C SER A 352 16.72 -26.36 -0.72
N THR A 353 17.69 -27.24 -0.52
CA THR A 353 17.54 -28.52 0.17
C THR A 353 17.21 -28.30 1.64
N ASN A 354 17.95 -27.40 2.31
CA ASN A 354 17.72 -27.03 3.70
C ASN A 354 16.36 -26.34 3.86
N ARG A 355 15.99 -25.43 2.94
CA ARG A 355 14.67 -24.77 2.95
C ARG A 355 13.53 -25.75 2.72
N LEU A 356 13.71 -26.77 1.88
CA LEU A 356 12.69 -27.80 1.66
C LEU A 356 12.54 -28.73 2.87
N MET A 357 13.66 -29.20 3.43
CA MET A 357 13.66 -30.10 4.58
C MET A 357 13.14 -29.45 5.85
N VAL A 358 13.53 -28.20 6.11
CA VAL A 358 13.08 -27.43 7.29
C VAL A 358 11.70 -26.82 7.05
N GLY A 359 11.45 -26.36 5.82
CA GLY A 359 10.22 -25.69 5.43
C GLY A 359 8.99 -26.56 5.56
N LEU A 360 9.02 -27.77 4.99
CA LEU A 360 7.83 -28.61 4.95
C LEU A 360 7.31 -28.98 6.36
N PRO A 361 8.13 -29.48 7.30
CA PRO A 361 7.66 -29.76 8.65
C PRO A 361 7.15 -28.52 9.39
N ILE A 362 7.85 -27.38 9.29
CA ILE A 362 7.47 -26.16 10.01
C ILE A 362 6.13 -25.63 9.50
N TYR A 363 5.91 -25.59 8.19
CA TYR A 363 4.63 -25.15 7.63
C TYR A 363 3.48 -26.11 7.99
N LEU A 364 3.73 -27.43 7.99
CA LEU A 364 2.71 -28.40 8.40
C LEU A 364 2.36 -28.27 9.88
N LEU A 365 3.36 -28.12 10.76
CA LEU A 365 3.14 -27.87 12.19
C LEU A 365 2.42 -26.55 12.43
N TRP A 366 2.77 -25.50 11.69
CA TRP A 366 2.09 -24.21 11.75
C TRP A 366 0.61 -24.32 11.37
N TYR A 367 0.30 -24.99 10.25
CA TYR A 367 -1.09 -25.20 9.85
C TYR A 367 -1.86 -26.05 10.85
N ALA A 368 -1.24 -27.08 11.42
CA ALA A 368 -1.84 -27.89 12.47
C ALA A 368 -2.10 -27.06 13.75
N ALA A 369 -1.15 -26.21 14.16
CA ALA A 369 -1.28 -25.36 15.33
C ALA A 369 -2.41 -24.34 15.18
N VAL A 370 -2.50 -23.67 14.03
CA VAL A 370 -3.58 -22.71 13.78
C VAL A 370 -4.93 -23.44 13.62
N ALA A 371 -4.97 -24.57 12.92
CA ALA A 371 -6.20 -25.37 12.82
C ALA A 371 -6.68 -25.85 14.20
N TRP A 372 -5.76 -26.24 15.08
CA TRP A 372 -6.05 -26.61 16.46
C TRP A 372 -6.58 -25.42 17.28
N TRP A 373 -5.93 -24.26 17.17
CA TRP A 373 -6.42 -23.00 17.77
C TRP A 373 -7.84 -22.66 17.29
N MET A 374 -8.14 -22.81 16.01
CA MET A 374 -9.49 -22.57 15.48
C MET A 374 -10.52 -23.58 16.01
N ILE A 375 -10.12 -24.82 16.31
CA ILE A 375 -10.99 -25.82 16.94
C ILE A 375 -11.27 -25.42 18.39
N ASP A 376 -10.24 -25.01 19.14
CA ASP A 376 -10.34 -24.65 20.55
C ASP A 376 -11.27 -23.44 20.77
N TYR A 377 -11.18 -22.44 19.89
CA TYR A 377 -12.03 -21.24 19.90
C TYR A 377 -13.35 -21.41 19.13
N GLN A 378 -13.77 -22.65 18.84
CA GLN A 378 -15.10 -22.98 18.30
C GLN A 378 -15.47 -22.28 16.98
N PHE A 379 -14.49 -22.04 16.09
CA PHE A 379 -14.78 -21.48 14.77
C PHE A 379 -15.68 -22.42 13.94
N ALA A 380 -16.59 -21.83 13.16
CA ALA A 380 -17.47 -22.57 12.27
C ALA A 380 -16.68 -23.50 11.32
N ALA A 381 -17.22 -24.70 11.06
CA ALA A 381 -16.51 -25.72 10.27
C ALA A 381 -16.15 -25.23 8.86
N TRP A 382 -17.05 -24.49 8.20
CA TRP A 382 -16.81 -23.96 6.87
C TRP A 382 -15.66 -22.93 6.85
N TYR A 383 -15.49 -22.15 7.93
CA TYR A 383 -14.39 -21.19 8.06
C TYR A 383 -13.06 -21.92 8.24
N ARG A 384 -13.01 -22.98 9.07
CA ARG A 384 -11.82 -23.82 9.26
C ARG A 384 -11.35 -24.47 7.95
N TRP A 385 -12.27 -25.10 7.23
CA TRP A 385 -11.95 -25.73 5.95
C TRP A 385 -11.63 -24.70 4.86
N GLY A 386 -12.36 -23.58 4.82
CA GLY A 386 -12.10 -22.47 3.92
C GLY A 386 -10.71 -21.89 4.12
N TRP A 387 -10.30 -21.65 5.37
CA TRP A 387 -8.97 -21.18 5.71
C TRP A 387 -7.88 -22.18 5.33
N LEU A 388 -8.05 -23.46 5.66
CA LEU A 388 -7.07 -24.51 5.36
C LEU A 388 -6.84 -24.67 3.85
N ILE A 389 -7.90 -24.52 3.05
CA ILE A 389 -7.84 -24.59 1.59
C ILE A 389 -7.26 -23.31 1.01
N ALA A 390 -7.71 -22.12 1.44
CA ALA A 390 -7.34 -20.83 0.84
C ALA A 390 -5.91 -20.40 1.20
N SER A 391 -5.46 -20.72 2.41
CA SER A 391 -4.19 -20.27 2.96
C SER A 391 -2.96 -20.52 2.07
N PRO A 392 -2.71 -21.76 1.58
CA PRO A 392 -1.56 -22.02 0.71
C PRO A 392 -1.59 -21.16 -0.57
N PHE A 393 -2.78 -20.84 -1.09
CA PHE A 393 -2.91 -19.98 -2.26
C PHE A 393 -2.61 -18.51 -1.92
N CYS A 394 -3.11 -18.00 -0.81
CA CYS A 394 -2.78 -16.67 -0.32
C CYS A 394 -1.26 -16.51 -0.10
N GLY A 395 -0.59 -17.53 0.43
CA GLY A 395 0.88 -17.54 0.55
C GLY A 395 1.61 -17.45 -0.79
N VAL A 396 1.13 -18.17 -1.83
CA VAL A 396 1.70 -18.07 -3.19
C VAL A 396 1.43 -16.69 -3.80
N VAL A 397 0.23 -16.13 -3.61
CA VAL A 397 -0.11 -14.77 -4.06
C VAL A 397 0.79 -13.75 -3.40
N ALA A 398 1.05 -13.87 -2.09
CA ALA A 398 1.94 -12.97 -1.35
C ALA A 398 3.35 -12.95 -1.94
N ILE A 399 3.94 -14.10 -2.27
CA ILE A 399 5.28 -14.16 -2.87
C ILE A 399 5.33 -13.43 -4.22
N HIS A 400 4.34 -13.65 -5.08
CA HIS A 400 4.27 -12.96 -6.38
C HIS A 400 4.00 -11.47 -6.22
N TYR A 401 3.13 -11.11 -5.28
CA TYR A 401 2.80 -9.73 -4.95
C TYR A 401 4.04 -8.94 -4.53
N TRP A 402 4.81 -9.43 -3.54
CA TRP A 402 5.99 -8.71 -3.05
C TRP A 402 7.13 -8.65 -4.07
N ARG A 403 7.31 -9.69 -4.90
CA ARG A 403 8.24 -9.65 -6.04
C ARG A 403 7.82 -8.58 -7.05
N ARG A 404 6.52 -8.49 -7.36
CA ARG A 404 5.96 -7.49 -8.25
C ARG A 404 6.10 -6.08 -7.67
N ALA A 405 5.71 -5.89 -6.41
CA ALA A 405 5.82 -4.62 -5.69
C ALA A 405 7.26 -4.10 -5.67
N GLY A 406 8.24 -4.96 -5.40
CA GLY A 406 9.66 -4.59 -5.45
C GLY A 406 10.11 -4.10 -6.83
N ARG A 407 9.68 -4.76 -7.92
CA ARG A 407 9.97 -4.30 -9.29
C ARG A 407 9.30 -2.97 -9.61
N VAL A 408 8.03 -2.79 -9.22
CA VAL A 408 7.28 -1.55 -9.45
C VAL A 408 7.88 -0.40 -8.66
N ALA A 409 8.26 -0.62 -7.40
CA ALA A 409 8.92 0.39 -6.57
C ALA A 409 10.26 0.82 -7.18
N GLN A 410 11.07 -0.14 -7.67
CA GLN A 410 12.31 0.17 -8.39
C GLN A 410 12.05 0.96 -9.68
N LEU A 411 11.03 0.59 -10.44
CA LEU A 411 10.61 1.30 -11.64
C LEU A 411 10.19 2.74 -11.36
N LEU A 412 9.35 2.95 -10.35
CA LEU A 412 8.92 4.28 -9.90
C LEU A 412 10.11 5.11 -9.43
N TRP A 413 11.01 4.52 -8.64
CA TRP A 413 12.23 5.17 -8.18
C TRP A 413 13.13 5.61 -9.34
N HIS A 414 13.40 4.71 -10.29
CA HIS A 414 14.17 5.04 -11.49
C HIS A 414 13.46 6.09 -12.35
N GLN A 415 12.13 6.05 -12.45
CA GLN A 415 11.37 7.05 -13.19
C GLN A 415 11.45 8.45 -12.53
N LEU A 416 11.42 8.51 -11.20
CA LEU A 416 11.63 9.74 -10.43
C LEU A 416 13.04 10.31 -10.65
N GLN A 417 14.08 9.48 -10.59
CA GLN A 417 15.46 9.91 -10.86
C GLN A 417 15.61 10.43 -12.30
N VAL A 418 14.91 9.81 -13.25
CA VAL A 418 14.88 10.20 -14.66
C VAL A 418 14.21 11.55 -14.88
N THR A 419 13.18 11.90 -14.11
CA THR A 419 12.59 13.24 -14.20
C THR A 419 13.56 14.35 -13.81
N VAL A 420 14.58 14.05 -12.98
CA VAL A 420 15.61 15.01 -12.55
C VAL A 420 16.80 15.08 -13.53
N ARG A 421 17.10 14.02 -14.29
CA ARG A 421 18.32 13.93 -15.15
C ARG A 421 18.03 13.51 -16.60
N ARG A 422 17.13 14.23 -17.28
CA ARG A 422 16.65 13.88 -18.63
C ARG A 422 17.75 13.78 -19.70
N GLU A 423 18.72 14.70 -19.69
CA GLU A 423 19.81 14.71 -20.69
C GLU A 423 20.75 13.52 -20.53
N THR A 424 21.18 13.23 -19.29
CA THR A 424 22.01 12.08 -18.96
C THR A 424 21.35 10.77 -19.42
N LEU A 425 20.05 10.63 -19.18
CA LEU A 425 19.31 9.44 -19.60
C LEU A 425 19.23 9.29 -21.12
N SER A 426 19.00 10.38 -21.86
CA SER A 426 18.98 10.34 -23.32
C SER A 426 20.32 9.83 -23.88
N GLY A 427 21.43 10.29 -23.29
CA GLY A 427 22.77 9.79 -23.59
C GLY A 427 22.92 8.28 -23.31
N LEU A 428 22.55 7.85 -22.10
CA LEU A 428 22.61 6.44 -21.70
C LEU A 428 21.73 5.52 -22.56
N ARG A 429 20.55 6.00 -23.00
CA ARG A 429 19.67 5.25 -23.90
C ARG A 429 20.29 5.09 -25.29
N THR A 430 20.87 6.16 -25.81
CA THR A 430 21.53 6.16 -27.13
C THR A 430 22.73 5.21 -27.13
N GLN A 431 23.58 5.28 -26.10
CA GLN A 431 24.70 4.36 -25.91
C GLN A 431 24.21 2.91 -25.73
N GLY A 432 23.20 2.67 -24.90
CA GLY A 432 22.62 1.35 -24.71
C GLY A 432 22.09 0.75 -26.01
N THR A 433 21.41 1.54 -26.83
CA THR A 433 20.91 1.11 -28.15
C THR A 433 22.05 0.76 -29.11
N LYS A 434 23.14 1.56 -29.11
CA LYS A 434 24.33 1.28 -29.90
C LYS A 434 25.00 -0.03 -29.47
N LEU A 435 25.16 -0.22 -28.17
CA LEU A 435 25.73 -1.43 -27.59
C LEU A 435 24.88 -2.68 -27.89
N GLN A 436 23.54 -2.56 -27.81
CA GLN A 436 22.62 -3.62 -28.20
C GLN A 436 22.75 -4.00 -29.68
N LYS A 437 22.97 -3.02 -30.56
CA LYS A 437 23.20 -3.29 -31.98
C LYS A 437 24.51 -4.06 -32.19
N HIS A 438 25.61 -3.64 -31.55
CA HIS A 438 26.89 -4.36 -31.61
C HIS A 438 26.77 -5.81 -31.07
N ILE A 439 26.07 -6.01 -29.95
CA ILE A 439 25.80 -7.34 -29.39
C ILE A 439 24.92 -8.16 -30.34
N GLY A 440 23.94 -7.52 -31.00
CA GLY A 440 23.09 -8.14 -32.02
C GLY A 440 23.88 -8.65 -33.22
N GLU A 441 24.85 -7.86 -33.70
CA GLU A 441 25.76 -8.24 -34.80
C GLU A 441 26.61 -9.46 -34.41
N LEU A 442 27.20 -9.49 -33.21
CA LEU A 442 27.89 -10.68 -32.69
C LEU A 442 26.96 -11.90 -32.60
N ALA A 443 25.71 -11.69 -32.17
CA ALA A 443 24.74 -12.76 -32.05
C ALA A 443 24.31 -13.32 -33.42
N GLU A 444 24.33 -12.50 -34.47
CA GLU A 444 24.13 -12.90 -35.86
C GLU A 444 25.36 -13.65 -36.41
N ASP A 445 26.57 -13.12 -36.19
CA ASP A 445 27.84 -13.77 -36.53
C ASP A 445 27.88 -15.19 -35.94
N TYR A 446 27.61 -15.31 -34.64
CA TYR A 446 27.57 -16.61 -33.96
C TYR A 446 26.42 -17.50 -34.46
N ALA A 447 25.29 -16.92 -34.88
CA ALA A 447 24.17 -17.68 -35.44
C ALA A 447 24.47 -18.32 -36.80
N THR A 448 25.46 -17.81 -37.55
CA THR A 448 25.94 -18.47 -38.77
C THR A 448 26.68 -19.78 -38.48
N ILE A 449 27.30 -19.86 -37.29
CA ILE A 449 28.07 -21.02 -36.83
C ILE A 449 27.15 -22.02 -36.14
N VAL A 450 26.35 -21.53 -35.19
CA VAL A 450 25.39 -22.33 -34.42
C VAL A 450 23.99 -21.77 -34.67
N PRO A 451 23.19 -22.40 -35.54
CA PRO A 451 21.84 -21.94 -35.86
C PRO A 451 20.98 -21.71 -34.61
N ARG A 452 20.01 -20.80 -34.70
CA ARG A 452 19.04 -20.61 -33.63
C ARG A 452 18.14 -21.84 -33.52
N PRO A 453 17.91 -22.39 -32.32
CA PRO A 453 17.06 -23.56 -32.17
C PRO A 453 15.62 -23.23 -32.57
N GLU A 454 15.02 -24.05 -33.44
CA GLU A 454 13.57 -24.04 -33.66
C GLU A 454 12.90 -24.45 -32.35
N THR A 455 12.23 -23.50 -31.71
CA THR A 455 11.41 -23.82 -30.55
C THR A 455 10.01 -24.11 -31.07
N LYS A 456 9.49 -25.30 -30.79
CA LYS A 456 8.04 -25.51 -30.70
C LYS A 456 7.71 -25.32 -29.24
N LEU A 457 7.14 -24.17 -28.88
CA LEU A 457 6.62 -23.96 -27.53
C LEU A 457 5.54 -25.01 -27.23
N LEU A 458 5.90 -26.07 -26.51
CA LEU A 458 4.89 -26.91 -25.87
C LEU A 458 4.15 -26.01 -24.88
N PRO A 459 2.81 -25.91 -24.97
CA PRO A 459 2.05 -25.02 -24.11
C PRO A 459 2.36 -25.35 -22.66
N SER A 460 2.78 -24.33 -21.89
CA SER A 460 3.15 -24.51 -20.50
C SER A 460 1.99 -25.19 -19.76
N ARG A 461 2.23 -26.42 -19.30
CA ARG A 461 1.28 -27.17 -18.47
C ARG A 461 1.29 -26.66 -17.02
N MET A 462 1.37 -25.34 -16.80
CA MET A 462 0.88 -24.77 -15.56
C MET A 462 -0.60 -24.45 -15.76
N PRO A 463 -1.48 -25.12 -15.01
CA PRO A 463 -2.88 -25.25 -15.37
C PRO A 463 -3.53 -23.88 -15.37
N GLY A 464 -4.35 -23.62 -16.39
CA GLY A 464 -5.26 -22.48 -16.44
C GLY A 464 -6.01 -22.27 -15.12
N LEU A 465 -6.13 -23.32 -14.30
CA LEU A 465 -6.66 -23.32 -12.93
C LEU A 465 -6.04 -22.30 -11.96
N MET A 466 -4.74 -21.99 -11.98
CA MET A 466 -4.18 -20.97 -11.05
C MET A 466 -4.41 -19.54 -11.54
N ARG A 467 -4.32 -19.31 -12.86
CA ARG A 467 -4.70 -18.02 -13.48
C ARG A 467 -6.21 -17.79 -13.37
N ALA A 468 -6.99 -18.86 -13.53
CA ALA A 468 -8.42 -18.88 -13.26
C ALA A 468 -8.69 -18.70 -11.77
N ALA A 469 -7.97 -19.34 -10.85
CA ALA A 469 -8.15 -19.15 -9.42
C ALA A 469 -7.81 -17.72 -8.98
N ALA A 470 -6.79 -17.09 -9.55
CA ALA A 470 -6.49 -15.67 -9.31
C ALA A 470 -7.60 -14.75 -9.88
N ARG A 471 -8.09 -15.04 -11.09
CA ARG A 471 -9.24 -14.32 -11.68
C ARG A 471 -10.53 -14.55 -10.91
N ILE A 472 -10.76 -15.77 -10.43
CA ILE A 472 -11.88 -16.17 -9.59
C ILE A 472 -11.74 -15.50 -8.23
N LEU A 473 -10.55 -15.40 -7.64
CA LEU A 473 -10.32 -14.65 -6.40
C LEU A 473 -10.60 -13.17 -6.58
N VAL A 474 -10.21 -12.56 -7.72
CA VAL A 474 -10.57 -11.18 -8.03
C VAL A 474 -12.09 -11.03 -8.17
N VAL A 475 -12.75 -11.94 -8.90
CA VAL A 475 -14.21 -11.95 -9.04
C VAL A 475 -14.90 -12.23 -7.69
N LEU A 476 -14.35 -13.08 -6.84
CA LEU A 476 -14.85 -13.41 -5.50
C LEU A 476 -14.61 -12.27 -4.52
N SER A 477 -13.51 -11.51 -4.65
CA SER A 477 -13.27 -10.30 -3.87
C SER A 477 -14.25 -9.20 -4.27
N ILE A 478 -14.48 -9.01 -5.57
CA ILE A 478 -15.51 -8.11 -6.10
C ILE A 478 -16.89 -8.56 -5.62
N ALA A 479 -17.18 -9.86 -5.69
CA ALA A 479 -18.44 -10.43 -5.24
C ALA A 479 -18.57 -10.39 -3.71
N ALA A 480 -17.49 -10.47 -2.94
CA ALA A 480 -17.51 -10.35 -1.49
C ALA A 480 -17.73 -8.91 -1.05
N VAL A 481 -17.13 -7.93 -1.74
CA VAL A 481 -17.43 -6.51 -1.55
C VAL A 481 -18.89 -6.22 -1.93
N ALA A 482 -19.37 -6.76 -3.06
CA ALA A 482 -20.76 -6.68 -3.47
C ALA A 482 -21.71 -7.44 -2.53
N TRP A 483 -21.26 -8.54 -1.91
CA TRP A 483 -22.02 -9.33 -0.94
C TRP A 483 -22.08 -8.64 0.42
N VAL A 484 -20.99 -8.04 0.89
CA VAL A 484 -21.00 -7.20 2.11
C VAL A 484 -21.86 -5.96 1.91
N ALA A 485 -21.80 -5.35 0.71
CA ALA A 485 -22.68 -4.26 0.34
C ALA A 485 -24.16 -4.71 0.27
N SER A 486 -24.45 -5.88 -0.28
CA SER A 486 -25.83 -6.41 -0.39
C SER A 486 -26.36 -7.06 0.89
N TYR A 487 -25.51 -7.58 1.77
CA TYR A 487 -25.87 -8.14 3.08
C TYR A 487 -26.28 -7.01 4.04
N ARG A 488 -25.61 -5.85 3.98
CA ARG A 488 -26.07 -4.62 4.66
C ARG A 488 -27.38 -4.06 4.11
N LEU A 489 -27.80 -4.48 2.91
CA LEU A 489 -29.08 -4.13 2.29
C LEU A 489 -30.22 -5.13 2.63
N LEU A 490 -29.90 -6.27 3.26
CA LEU A 490 -30.84 -7.36 3.53
C LEU A 490 -31.12 -7.61 5.03
N ASP A 491 -30.51 -6.83 5.93
CA ASP A 491 -30.88 -6.88 7.34
C ASP A 491 -32.33 -6.38 7.52
N ASP A 492 -33.14 -7.22 8.15
CA ASP A 492 -34.54 -6.94 8.50
C ASP A 492 -34.59 -5.69 9.41
N PRO A 493 -35.13 -4.55 8.95
CA PRO A 493 -34.99 -3.27 9.63
C PRO A 493 -35.86 -3.16 10.89
N LEU A 494 -36.68 -4.16 11.18
CA LEU A 494 -37.59 -4.16 12.33
C LEU A 494 -36.88 -4.36 13.68
N SER A 495 -35.55 -4.54 13.73
CA SER A 495 -34.82 -4.80 14.97
C SER A 495 -34.26 -3.58 15.71
N GLY A 496 -34.56 -2.34 15.27
CA GLY A 496 -34.10 -1.11 15.93
C GLY A 496 -35.16 -0.48 16.85
N ASN A 497 -35.07 -0.74 18.16
CA ASN A 497 -35.74 -0.12 19.33
C ASN A 497 -36.79 1.01 19.09
N GLY A 498 -37.90 0.73 18.41
CA GLY A 498 -39.15 1.46 18.63
C GLY A 498 -39.75 1.09 20.00
N LEU A 499 -40.62 1.93 20.56
CA LEU A 499 -41.40 1.56 21.74
C LEU A 499 -42.16 0.25 21.45
N ASP A 500 -42.10 -0.72 22.37
CA ASP A 500 -42.90 -1.94 22.27
C ASP A 500 -44.37 -1.60 22.58
N LEU A 501 -45.06 -1.04 21.58
CA LEU A 501 -46.43 -0.55 21.69
C LEU A 501 -47.43 -1.66 22.07
N LYS A 502 -47.05 -2.93 21.89
CA LYS A 502 -47.85 -4.09 22.28
C LYS A 502 -48.02 -4.21 23.80
N ASN A 503 -47.05 -3.72 24.58
CA ASN A 503 -47.03 -3.84 26.04
C ASN A 503 -47.39 -2.53 26.78
N VAL A 504 -47.85 -1.49 26.07
CA VAL A 504 -48.24 -0.19 26.65
C VAL A 504 -49.76 -0.10 26.76
N SER A 505 -50.27 0.33 27.93
CA SER A 505 -51.72 0.51 28.12
C SER A 505 -52.31 1.57 27.17
N GLU A 506 -53.51 1.33 26.64
CA GLU A 506 -54.23 2.25 25.74
C GLU A 506 -54.30 3.69 26.25
N ARG A 507 -54.62 3.89 27.54
CA ARG A 507 -54.66 5.23 28.17
C ARG A 507 -53.34 6.00 28.08
N ARG A 508 -52.22 5.29 28.08
CA ARG A 508 -50.88 5.87 27.98
C ARG A 508 -50.51 6.17 26.53
N ILE A 509 -50.95 5.33 25.59
CA ILE A 509 -50.85 5.60 24.15
C ILE A 509 -51.64 6.87 23.80
N ASP A 510 -52.89 6.98 24.25
CA ASP A 510 -53.75 8.16 24.04
C ASP A 510 -53.13 9.46 24.59
N ALA A 511 -52.53 9.40 25.78
CA ALA A 511 -51.82 10.53 26.37
C ALA A 511 -50.57 10.93 25.55
N PHE A 512 -49.82 9.96 25.02
CA PHE A 512 -48.68 10.23 24.15
C PHE A 512 -49.10 10.83 22.81
N LEU A 513 -50.14 10.28 22.18
CA LEU A 513 -50.70 10.81 20.93
C LEU A 513 -51.14 12.25 21.11
N SER A 514 -51.92 12.55 22.15
CA SER A 514 -52.41 13.90 22.41
C SER A 514 -51.30 14.93 22.66
N ALA A 515 -50.15 14.50 23.19
CA ALA A 515 -48.99 15.36 23.37
C ALA A 515 -48.24 15.58 22.05
N ASP A 516 -47.97 14.51 21.30
CA ASP A 516 -47.20 14.57 20.06
C ASP A 516 -47.99 15.22 18.91
N GLU A 517 -49.33 15.15 18.92
CA GLU A 517 -50.18 15.88 17.98
C GLU A 517 -50.02 17.41 18.11
N LYS A 518 -49.93 17.92 19.35
CA LYS A 518 -49.64 19.33 19.60
C LYS A 518 -48.24 19.69 19.11
N VAL A 519 -47.28 18.78 19.23
CA VAL A 519 -45.93 18.97 18.71
C VAL A 519 -45.96 19.09 17.18
N ILE A 520 -46.67 18.20 16.46
CA ILE A 520 -46.81 18.29 15.00
C ILE A 520 -47.45 19.61 14.57
N VAL A 521 -48.53 20.05 15.23
CA VAL A 521 -49.16 21.34 14.90
C VAL A 521 -48.18 22.51 15.04
N ASN A 522 -47.38 22.53 16.11
CA ASN A 522 -46.36 23.57 16.31
C ASN A 522 -45.22 23.46 15.28
N LEU A 523 -44.86 22.24 14.86
CA LEU A 523 -43.83 22.01 13.86
C LEU A 523 -44.26 22.47 12.46
N ILE A 524 -45.54 22.32 12.10
CA ILE A 524 -46.09 22.84 10.83
C ILE A 524 -45.86 24.35 10.76
N ASP A 525 -46.38 25.09 11.75
CA ASP A 525 -46.28 26.56 11.76
C ASP A 525 -44.80 27.02 11.85
N GLY A 526 -43.94 26.27 12.56
CA GLY A 526 -42.52 26.57 12.70
C GLY A 526 -41.68 26.31 11.46
N LEU A 527 -42.02 25.28 10.67
CA LEU A 527 -41.35 24.95 9.41
C LEU A 527 -41.70 25.96 8.31
N ASP A 528 -42.97 26.40 8.23
CA ASP A 528 -43.39 27.44 7.28
C ASP A 528 -42.60 28.74 7.49
N LYS A 529 -42.42 29.15 8.76
CA LYS A 529 -41.60 30.33 9.09
C LYS A 529 -40.13 30.14 8.73
N LEU A 530 -39.57 28.96 9.01
CA LEU A 530 -38.18 28.65 8.67
C LEU A 530 -37.94 28.70 7.15
N GLU A 531 -38.87 28.19 6.36
CA GLU A 531 -38.81 28.24 4.89
C GLU A 531 -38.81 29.70 4.39
N ALA A 532 -39.68 30.56 4.95
CA ALA A 532 -39.70 31.98 4.62
C ALA A 532 -38.39 32.69 4.97
N ASP A 533 -37.84 32.44 6.18
CA ASP A 533 -36.57 33.02 6.61
C ASP A 533 -35.41 32.57 5.70
N ALA A 534 -35.35 31.28 5.32
CA ALA A 534 -34.30 30.73 4.47
C ALA A 534 -34.33 31.30 3.05
N VAL A 535 -35.52 31.48 2.45
CA VAL A 535 -35.67 32.12 1.13
C VAL A 535 -35.17 33.57 1.17
N GLN A 536 -35.50 34.31 2.23
CA GLN A 536 -35.04 35.69 2.39
C GLN A 536 -33.52 35.78 2.49
N THR A 537 -32.90 34.94 3.32
CA THR A 537 -31.42 34.89 3.46
C THR A 537 -30.75 34.52 2.14
N GLN A 538 -31.31 33.57 1.37
CA GLN A 538 -30.77 33.20 0.06
C GLN A 538 -30.76 34.37 -0.93
N LEU A 539 -31.82 35.18 -0.97
CA LEU A 539 -31.89 36.38 -1.82
C LEU A 539 -30.82 37.41 -1.43
N GLU A 540 -30.55 37.57 -0.13
CA GLU A 540 -29.52 38.50 0.37
C GLU A 540 -28.10 38.08 0.00
N PHE A 541 -27.80 36.78 -0.03
CA PHE A 541 -26.53 36.26 -0.57
C PHE A 541 -26.45 36.45 -2.09
N GLY A 542 -27.54 36.19 -2.83
CA GLY A 542 -27.60 36.38 -4.28
C GLY A 542 -27.36 37.82 -4.73
N ASP A 543 -27.83 38.78 -3.93
CA ASP A 543 -27.64 40.22 -4.16
C ASP A 543 -26.29 40.77 -3.61
N GLY A 544 -25.46 39.92 -3.01
CA GLY A 544 -24.16 40.31 -2.44
C GLY A 544 -24.24 41.13 -1.14
N ARG A 545 -25.40 41.18 -0.48
CA ARG A 545 -25.60 41.88 0.81
C ARG A 545 -25.01 41.10 2.00
N ARG A 546 -24.73 39.81 1.82
CA ARG A 546 -24.09 38.90 2.80
C ARG A 546 -22.91 38.17 2.16
N SER A 547 -21.91 37.81 2.95
CA SER A 547 -20.72 37.07 2.48
C SER A 547 -20.32 35.94 3.42
N PHE A 548 -19.93 34.79 2.88
CA PHE A 548 -19.39 33.67 3.66
C PHE A 548 -18.03 33.96 4.31
N THR A 549 -17.36 35.04 3.91
CA THR A 549 -16.11 35.51 4.55
C THR A 549 -16.37 36.34 5.81
N ASN A 550 -17.61 36.75 6.05
CA ASN A 550 -18.02 37.50 7.24
C ASN A 550 -18.54 36.52 8.31
N GLN A 551 -18.01 36.64 9.52
CA GLN A 551 -18.37 35.75 10.63
C GLN A 551 -19.85 35.89 11.05
N ALA A 552 -20.39 37.10 11.08
CA ALA A 552 -21.78 37.34 11.48
C ALA A 552 -22.79 36.73 10.48
N ASP A 553 -22.51 36.84 9.18
CA ASP A 553 -23.34 36.26 8.13
C ASP A 553 -23.33 34.73 8.18
N ASN A 554 -22.20 34.12 8.55
CA ASN A 554 -22.09 32.68 8.78
C ASN A 554 -22.93 32.22 9.97
N ASP A 555 -22.93 32.97 11.07
CA ASP A 555 -23.68 32.61 12.28
C ASP A 555 -25.20 32.63 12.05
N ASP A 556 -25.70 33.55 11.23
CA ASP A 556 -27.11 33.58 10.82
C ASP A 556 -27.51 32.34 10.00
N VAL A 557 -26.65 31.89 9.08
CA VAL A 557 -26.88 30.65 8.30
C VAL A 557 -26.89 29.43 9.22
N ARG A 558 -25.97 29.37 10.18
CA ARG A 558 -25.90 28.29 11.18
C ARG A 558 -27.16 28.25 12.06
N GLU A 559 -27.74 29.40 12.40
CA GLU A 559 -28.98 29.44 13.17
C GLU A 559 -30.17 28.86 12.39
N LEU A 560 -30.28 29.15 11.09
CA LEU A 560 -31.28 28.51 10.22
C LEU A 560 -31.09 27.00 10.15
N MET A 561 -29.86 26.52 10.02
CA MET A 561 -29.54 25.09 10.02
C MET A 561 -29.88 24.42 11.36
N ARG A 562 -29.58 25.08 12.49
CA ARG A 562 -29.89 24.58 13.83
C ARG A 562 -31.41 24.42 14.04
N ARG A 563 -32.20 25.41 13.60
CA ARG A 563 -33.67 25.35 13.62
C ARG A 563 -34.19 24.20 12.75
N PHE A 564 -33.69 24.06 11.53
CA PHE A 564 -34.03 22.94 10.63
C PHE A 564 -33.74 21.58 11.27
N LEU A 565 -32.54 21.41 11.82
CA LEU A 565 -32.13 20.18 12.51
C LEU A 565 -33.00 19.86 13.72
N THR A 566 -33.41 20.87 14.47
CA THR A 566 -34.29 20.72 15.63
C THR A 566 -35.65 20.18 15.22
N TYR A 567 -36.26 20.76 14.18
CA TYR A 567 -37.54 20.30 13.64
C TYR A 567 -37.42 18.89 13.02
N ARG A 568 -36.36 18.65 12.24
CA ARG A 568 -36.05 17.33 11.66
C ARG A 568 -35.93 16.26 12.73
N LYS A 569 -35.19 16.52 13.82
CA LYS A 569 -35.01 15.60 14.95
C LYS A 569 -36.35 15.31 15.64
N ALA A 570 -37.22 16.32 15.78
CA ALA A 570 -38.54 16.14 16.36
C ALA A 570 -39.44 15.24 15.49
N LEU A 571 -39.44 15.43 14.16
CA LEU A 571 -40.18 14.59 13.22
C LEU A 571 -39.67 13.14 13.22
N LEU A 572 -38.34 12.94 13.14
CA LEU A 572 -37.73 11.61 13.19
C LEU A 572 -38.07 10.85 14.48
N ARG A 573 -38.10 11.55 15.62
CA ARG A 573 -38.51 10.95 16.90
C ARG A 573 -39.95 10.43 16.86
N ILE A 574 -40.87 11.15 16.22
CA ILE A 574 -42.27 10.73 16.09
C ILE A 574 -42.35 9.51 15.16
N VAL A 575 -41.68 9.54 14.01
CA VAL A 575 -41.63 8.40 13.07
C VAL A 575 -41.08 7.14 13.74
N TRP A 576 -39.93 7.24 14.42
CA TRP A 576 -39.35 6.09 15.12
C TRP A 576 -40.18 5.58 16.29
N LYS A 577 -40.93 6.47 16.96
CA LYS A 577 -41.81 6.13 18.09
C LYS A 577 -43.03 5.34 17.65
N TYR A 578 -43.58 5.64 16.48
CA TYR A 578 -44.88 5.13 16.02
C TYR A 578 -44.85 4.22 14.78
N GLN A 579 -43.68 3.96 14.20
CA GLN A 579 -43.48 3.03 13.07
C GLN A 579 -44.10 1.62 13.25
N ARG A 580 -44.34 1.17 14.49
CA ARG A 580 -44.99 -0.12 14.83
C ARG A 580 -46.47 0.02 15.17
N TYR A 581 -47.18 1.00 14.60
CA TYR A 581 -48.60 1.23 14.86
C TYR A 581 -49.49 0.00 14.61
N ALA A 582 -49.08 -0.91 13.73
CA ALA A 582 -49.80 -2.15 13.43
C ALA A 582 -49.95 -3.09 14.64
N ASP A 583 -49.10 -2.95 15.66
CA ASP A 583 -49.14 -3.75 16.90
C ASP A 583 -50.25 -3.30 17.87
N ILE A 584 -50.95 -2.18 17.60
CA ILE A 584 -52.03 -1.66 18.43
C ILE A 584 -53.35 -2.37 18.08
N GLU A 585 -53.98 -2.98 19.08
CA GLU A 585 -55.24 -3.73 18.90
C GLU A 585 -56.46 -2.80 18.71
N ASN A 586 -56.52 -1.69 19.46
CA ASN A 586 -57.60 -0.71 19.36
C ASN A 586 -57.54 0.04 18.00
N GLU A 587 -58.61 -0.09 17.20
CA GLU A 587 -58.66 0.43 15.84
C GLU A 587 -58.55 1.96 15.76
N GLU A 588 -59.22 2.68 16.68
CA GLU A 588 -59.18 4.15 16.73
C GLU A 588 -57.76 4.64 17.05
N LEU A 589 -57.14 4.06 18.07
CA LEU A 589 -55.76 4.41 18.47
C LEU A 589 -54.76 4.04 17.38
N ARG A 590 -54.93 2.90 16.70
CA ARG A 590 -54.10 2.49 15.57
C ARG A 590 -54.18 3.48 14.41
N LEU A 591 -55.39 3.91 14.04
CA LEU A 591 -55.61 4.88 12.95
C LEU A 591 -55.06 6.26 13.29
N ARG A 592 -55.26 6.72 14.53
CA ARG A 592 -54.73 8.00 15.01
C ARG A 592 -53.19 7.99 15.06
N THR A 593 -52.61 6.87 15.50
CA THR A 593 -51.15 6.66 15.50
C THR A 593 -50.59 6.66 14.08
N PHE A 594 -51.24 5.94 13.16
CA PHE A 594 -50.84 5.92 11.74
C PHE A 594 -50.91 7.33 11.12
N LEU A 595 -52.01 8.07 11.36
CA LEU A 595 -52.17 9.41 10.81
C LEU A 595 -51.04 10.34 11.31
N LEU A 596 -50.74 10.32 12.61
CA LEU A 596 -49.66 11.09 13.21
C LEU A 596 -48.27 10.71 12.64
N ASP A 597 -47.97 9.42 12.56
CA ASP A 597 -46.72 8.87 12.01
C ASP A 597 -46.53 9.28 10.55
N PHE A 598 -47.59 9.11 9.74
CA PHE A 598 -47.54 9.43 8.32
C PHE A 598 -47.45 10.93 8.06
N THR A 599 -48.15 11.78 8.84
CA THR A 599 -47.97 13.23 8.77
C THR A 599 -46.52 13.63 9.09
N ALA A 600 -45.92 13.07 10.14
CA ALA A 600 -44.53 13.33 10.50
C ALA A 600 -43.56 12.89 9.39
N ALA A 601 -43.79 11.70 8.80
CA ALA A 601 -43.00 11.18 7.69
C ALA A 601 -43.13 12.04 6.42
N ALA A 602 -44.34 12.51 6.09
CA ALA A 602 -44.61 13.37 4.95
C ALA A 602 -43.93 14.74 5.08
N MET A 603 -44.06 15.39 6.25
CA MET A 603 -43.36 16.65 6.54
C MET A 603 -41.83 16.47 6.52
N LEU A 604 -41.33 15.35 7.07
CA LEU A 604 -39.90 15.05 7.07
C LEU A 604 -39.39 14.89 5.64
N TYR A 605 -40.12 14.14 4.80
CA TYR A 605 -39.74 13.90 3.41
C TYR A 605 -39.77 15.19 2.60
N GLU A 606 -40.85 15.98 2.70
CA GLU A 606 -40.99 17.26 2.01
C GLU A 606 -39.90 18.26 2.44
N GLY A 607 -39.72 18.49 3.74
CA GLY A 607 -38.73 19.44 4.25
C GLY A 607 -37.31 19.03 3.87
N SER A 608 -37.01 17.73 3.86
CA SER A 608 -35.72 17.22 3.37
C SER A 608 -35.55 17.48 1.87
N LEU A 609 -36.60 17.24 1.09
CA LEU A 609 -36.57 17.37 -0.37
C LEU A 609 -36.38 18.83 -0.78
N LYS A 610 -37.13 19.75 -0.16
CA LYS A 610 -36.97 21.21 -0.33
C LYS A 610 -35.55 21.64 0.02
N PHE A 611 -35.05 21.22 1.18
CA PHE A 611 -33.68 21.53 1.63
C PHE A 611 -32.62 21.05 0.62
N VAL A 612 -32.71 19.81 0.14
CA VAL A 612 -31.74 19.28 -0.84
C VAL A 612 -31.86 20.00 -2.19
N HIS A 613 -33.07 20.24 -2.68
CA HIS A 613 -33.30 20.89 -3.96
C HIS A 613 -32.84 22.36 -3.97
N GLN A 614 -33.09 23.09 -2.88
CA GLN A 614 -32.76 24.51 -2.77
C GLN A 614 -31.26 24.80 -2.93
N PHE A 615 -30.40 23.91 -2.43
CA PHE A 615 -28.93 24.12 -2.45
C PHE A 615 -28.18 23.24 -3.46
N GLY A 616 -28.87 22.30 -4.12
CA GLY A 616 -28.24 21.27 -4.96
C GLY A 616 -27.47 21.79 -6.18
N ASP A 617 -27.80 22.98 -6.66
CA ASP A 617 -27.16 23.59 -7.84
C ASP A 617 -25.86 24.36 -7.49
N SER A 618 -25.58 24.58 -6.20
CA SER A 618 -24.40 25.31 -5.73
C SER A 618 -23.44 24.40 -4.97
N SER A 619 -22.34 24.00 -5.61
CA SER A 619 -21.29 23.18 -4.98
C SER A 619 -20.72 23.83 -3.72
N ARG A 620 -20.60 25.16 -3.69
CA ARG A 620 -20.15 25.94 -2.54
C ARG A 620 -21.14 25.88 -1.37
N ALA A 621 -22.44 26.03 -1.65
CA ALA A 621 -23.46 25.91 -0.61
C ALA A 621 -23.52 24.49 -0.03
N VAL A 622 -23.40 23.46 -0.89
CA VAL A 622 -23.35 22.07 -0.46
C VAL A 622 -22.14 21.79 0.43
N ALA A 623 -20.95 22.29 0.07
CA ALA A 623 -19.76 22.18 0.90
C ALA A 623 -19.99 22.82 2.28
N LYS A 624 -20.50 24.07 2.31
CA LYS A 624 -20.81 24.80 3.54
C LYS A 624 -21.79 24.06 4.45
N LEU A 625 -22.86 23.49 3.88
CA LEU A 625 -23.89 22.76 4.64
C LEU A 625 -23.44 21.38 5.15
N ASN A 626 -22.29 20.89 4.67
CA ASN A 626 -21.67 19.65 5.14
C ASN A 626 -20.57 19.89 6.20
N GLU A 627 -20.19 21.15 6.47
CA GLU A 627 -19.26 21.50 7.54
C GLU A 627 -19.81 21.10 8.92
N ALA A 628 -18.93 20.65 9.82
CA ALA A 628 -19.32 20.34 11.19
C ALA A 628 -19.37 21.60 12.06
N GLU A 629 -20.36 21.71 12.93
CA GLU A 629 -20.33 22.71 14.00
C GLU A 629 -20.68 22.07 15.34
N PRO A 630 -19.69 21.46 16.02
CA PRO A 630 -19.89 20.74 17.28
C PRO A 630 -20.53 21.63 18.35
N ASN A 631 -20.13 22.90 18.40
CA ASN A 631 -20.63 23.88 19.35
C ASN A 631 -22.15 24.15 19.23
N TRP A 632 -22.73 23.86 18.06
CA TRP A 632 -24.13 24.09 17.71
C TRP A 632 -24.89 22.77 17.47
N GLY A 633 -24.23 21.62 17.61
CA GLY A 633 -24.82 20.30 17.42
C GLY A 633 -25.12 19.93 15.96
N ILE A 634 -24.39 20.54 15.02
CA ILE A 634 -24.46 20.26 13.57
C ILE A 634 -23.39 19.21 13.24
N PRO A 635 -23.77 18.01 12.78
CA PRO A 635 -22.82 16.97 12.42
C PRO A 635 -22.19 17.21 11.03
N PRO A 636 -20.95 16.72 10.79
CA PRO A 636 -20.35 16.74 9.45
C PRO A 636 -21.20 15.96 8.45
N GLY A 637 -21.13 16.34 7.18
CA GLY A 637 -21.81 15.64 6.08
C GLY A 637 -23.33 15.68 6.17
N LEU A 638 -23.91 16.68 6.85
CA LEU A 638 -25.35 16.76 7.12
C LEU A 638 -26.19 16.79 5.83
N TYR A 639 -25.89 17.72 4.91
CA TYR A 639 -26.63 17.86 3.65
C TYR A 639 -26.63 16.55 2.87
N ASP A 640 -25.46 15.94 2.80
CA ASP A 640 -25.28 14.69 2.12
C ASP A 640 -26.01 13.53 2.79
N THR A 641 -25.97 13.43 4.12
CA THR A 641 -26.73 12.45 4.87
C THR A 641 -28.24 12.57 4.58
N ILE A 642 -28.76 13.79 4.53
CA ILE A 642 -30.17 14.04 4.19
C ILE A 642 -30.47 13.61 2.74
N ARG A 643 -29.60 13.97 1.79
CA ARG A 643 -29.70 13.59 0.38
C ARG A 643 -29.69 12.07 0.19
N HIS A 644 -28.83 11.35 0.92
CA HIS A 644 -28.74 9.88 0.88
C HIS A 644 -29.99 9.24 1.48
N ASN A 645 -30.48 9.77 2.61
CA ASN A 645 -31.70 9.28 3.24
C ASN A 645 -32.94 9.46 2.35
N LEU A 646 -33.01 10.53 1.55
CA LEU A 646 -34.08 10.72 0.55
C LEU A 646 -33.99 9.74 -0.61
N ALA A 647 -32.77 9.42 -1.05
CA ALA A 647 -32.53 8.49 -2.15
C ALA A 647 -32.53 7.01 -1.73
N SER A 648 -32.61 6.73 -0.42
CA SER A 648 -32.64 5.37 0.11
C SER A 648 -33.86 4.61 -0.43
N PRO A 649 -33.65 3.51 -1.20
CA PRO A 649 -34.76 2.70 -1.73
C PRO A 649 -35.70 2.21 -0.63
N GLN A 650 -35.16 1.97 0.55
CA GLN A 650 -35.92 1.53 1.71
C GLN A 650 -36.85 2.61 2.25
N ASN A 651 -36.35 3.84 2.43
CA ASN A 651 -37.17 4.96 2.91
C ASN A 651 -38.28 5.32 1.90
N ILE A 652 -37.94 5.32 0.61
CA ILE A 652 -38.89 5.54 -0.48
C ILE A 652 -40.01 4.49 -0.42
N LYS A 653 -39.65 3.20 -0.33
CA LYS A 653 -40.63 2.12 -0.24
C LYS A 653 -41.54 2.24 0.99
N MET A 654 -40.99 2.58 2.16
CA MET A 654 -41.77 2.78 3.38
C MET A 654 -42.78 3.92 3.22
N PHE A 655 -42.34 5.04 2.67
CA PHE A 655 -43.20 6.18 2.40
C PHE A 655 -44.31 5.83 1.39
N GLU A 656 -43.97 5.14 0.30
CA GLU A 656 -44.95 4.70 -0.71
C GLU A 656 -45.98 3.73 -0.16
N LEU A 657 -45.59 2.79 0.71
CA LEU A 657 -46.52 1.86 1.35
C LEU A 657 -47.49 2.59 2.28
N ALA A 658 -47.00 3.51 3.11
CA ALA A 658 -47.84 4.35 3.97
C ALA A 658 -48.79 5.22 3.14
N ARG A 659 -48.30 5.80 2.04
CA ARG A 659 -49.07 6.58 1.08
C ARG A 659 -50.18 5.75 0.42
N GLN A 660 -49.86 4.55 -0.06
CA GLN A 660 -50.84 3.65 -0.65
C GLN A 660 -51.92 3.26 0.37
N TYR A 661 -51.53 2.94 1.61
CA TYR A 661 -52.46 2.61 2.68
C TYR A 661 -53.38 3.80 3.03
N TYR A 662 -52.83 5.01 3.13
CA TYR A 662 -53.59 6.24 3.38
C TYR A 662 -54.68 6.47 2.32
N HIS A 663 -54.40 6.24 1.03
CA HIS A 663 -55.35 6.45 -0.07
C HIS A 663 -56.36 5.30 -0.29
N GLN A 664 -56.34 4.23 0.51
CA GLN A 664 -57.33 3.16 0.38
C GLN A 664 -58.72 3.65 0.80
N ASP A 665 -59.75 3.40 -0.04
CA ASP A 665 -61.14 3.81 0.21
C ASP A 665 -61.66 3.37 1.59
N HIS A 666 -61.29 2.15 2.02
CA HIS A 666 -61.67 1.63 3.33
C HIS A 666 -61.05 2.44 4.47
N VAL A 667 -59.76 2.80 4.38
CA VAL A 667 -59.05 3.60 5.40
C VAL A 667 -59.64 5.01 5.49
N GLN A 668 -59.95 5.63 4.36
CA GLN A 668 -60.65 6.92 4.30
C GLN A 668 -62.06 6.84 4.93
N GLY A 669 -62.76 5.72 4.74
CA GLY A 669 -64.03 5.44 5.42
C GLY A 669 -63.89 5.30 6.95
N LEU A 670 -62.82 4.65 7.40
CA LEU A 670 -62.50 4.50 8.83
C LEU A 670 -62.16 5.85 9.48
N PHE A 671 -61.39 6.72 8.81
CA PHE A 671 -61.11 8.07 9.32
C PHE A 671 -62.38 8.90 9.52
N LYS A 672 -63.37 8.80 8.62
CA LYS A 672 -64.67 9.47 8.79
C LYS A 672 -65.46 8.89 9.96
N THR A 673 -65.45 7.56 10.10
CA THR A 673 -66.17 6.83 11.15
C THR A 673 -65.66 7.21 12.54
N HIS A 674 -64.34 7.31 12.69
CA HIS A 674 -63.66 7.65 13.95
C HIS A 674 -63.41 9.17 14.12
N GLN A 675 -64.06 10.03 13.33
CA GLN A 675 -63.93 11.50 13.44
C GLN A 675 -62.50 12.06 13.24
N LEU A 676 -61.65 11.33 12.51
CA LEU A 676 -60.26 11.69 12.21
C LEU A 676 -60.09 12.51 10.91
N SER A 677 -61.13 12.67 10.08
CA SER A 677 -60.99 13.32 8.76
C SER A 677 -61.16 14.85 8.75
N ALA A 678 -62.07 15.40 9.57
CA ALA A 678 -62.42 16.83 9.57
C ALA A 678 -63.14 17.32 10.85
N ALA A 679 -63.30 16.48 11.88
CA ALA A 679 -64.08 16.85 13.07
C ALA A 679 -63.28 17.70 14.09
N SER A 680 -61.95 17.71 13.98
CA SER A 680 -61.06 18.56 14.79
C SER A 680 -60.17 19.42 13.88
N ALA A 681 -59.96 20.68 14.25
CA ALA A 681 -59.09 21.61 13.52
C ALA A 681 -57.62 21.12 13.43
N GLN A 682 -57.22 20.16 14.26
CA GLN A 682 -55.88 19.57 14.28
C GLN A 682 -55.71 18.51 13.20
N HIS A 683 -56.67 17.59 13.02
CA HIS A 683 -56.57 16.56 11.99
C HIS A 683 -56.71 17.13 10.58
N GLU A 684 -57.46 18.23 10.42
CA GLU A 684 -57.50 18.98 9.16
C GLU A 684 -56.11 19.50 8.77
N LYS A 685 -55.34 20.06 9.72
CA LYS A 685 -53.94 20.46 9.50
C LYS A 685 -53.06 19.27 9.08
N PHE A 686 -53.27 18.08 9.63
CA PHE A 686 -52.50 16.89 9.29
C PHE A 686 -52.75 16.42 7.85
N HIS A 687 -54.02 16.35 7.46
CA HIS A 687 -54.40 16.02 6.08
C HIS A 687 -53.91 17.07 5.08
N ALA A 688 -53.96 18.35 5.43
CA ALA A 688 -53.41 19.43 4.62
C ALA A 688 -51.88 19.31 4.46
N ALA A 689 -51.15 19.01 5.54
CA ALA A 689 -49.71 18.81 5.49
C ALA A 689 -49.31 17.61 4.62
N ILE A 690 -50.04 16.48 4.72
CA ILE A 690 -49.85 15.31 3.85
C ILE A 690 -50.07 15.69 2.38
N SER A 691 -51.17 16.39 2.08
CA SER A 691 -51.48 16.80 0.71
C SER A 691 -50.47 17.79 0.15
N ALA A 692 -49.96 18.72 0.96
CA ALA A 692 -48.91 19.66 0.57
C ALA A 692 -47.62 18.90 0.22
N ALA A 693 -47.19 17.99 1.10
CA ALA A 693 -46.03 17.14 0.89
C ALA A 693 -46.14 16.30 -0.39
N GLU A 694 -47.27 15.61 -0.61
CA GLU A 694 -47.50 14.85 -1.84
C GLU A 694 -47.43 15.73 -3.09
N SER A 695 -47.99 16.95 -3.03
CA SER A 695 -47.94 17.90 -4.15
C SER A 695 -46.52 18.36 -4.47
N THR A 696 -45.70 18.60 -3.43
CA THR A 696 -44.30 18.97 -3.58
C THR A 696 -43.50 17.82 -4.17
N ILE A 697 -43.70 16.59 -3.67
CA ILE A 697 -43.03 15.39 -4.17
C ILE A 697 -43.32 15.15 -5.66
N LEU A 698 -44.58 15.25 -6.08
CA LEU A 698 -45.00 15.05 -7.47
C LEU A 698 -44.46 16.14 -8.42
N LYS A 699 -44.27 17.38 -7.95
CA LYS A 699 -43.71 18.48 -8.75
C LYS A 699 -42.20 18.40 -8.93
N THR A 700 -41.51 17.71 -8.03
CA THR A 700 -40.05 17.60 -7.99
C THR A 700 -39.55 16.24 -8.52
N ASP A 701 -40.41 15.43 -9.15
CA ASP A 701 -40.13 14.04 -9.54
C ASP A 701 -39.42 13.92 -10.90
N ASP A 702 -38.09 13.77 -10.85
CA ASP A 702 -37.31 13.07 -11.88
C ASP A 702 -37.22 11.59 -11.48
N SER A 703 -37.44 10.68 -12.44
CA SER A 703 -37.62 9.24 -12.20
C SER A 703 -36.70 8.64 -11.13
N VAL A 704 -37.31 7.94 -10.17
CA VAL A 704 -36.67 7.24 -9.03
C VAL A 704 -35.43 6.43 -9.43
N SER A 705 -35.40 5.87 -10.65
CA SER A 705 -34.28 5.13 -11.24
C SER A 705 -33.00 5.96 -11.43
N GLU A 706 -33.10 7.23 -11.82
CA GLU A 706 -31.92 8.09 -12.01
C GLU A 706 -31.28 8.49 -10.68
N ARG A 707 -32.09 8.69 -9.63
CA ARG A 707 -31.62 9.04 -8.28
C ARG A 707 -30.81 7.92 -7.65
N ILE A 708 -31.28 6.67 -7.75
CA ILE A 708 -30.58 5.49 -7.21
C ILE A 708 -29.20 5.31 -7.88
N VAL A 709 -29.11 5.50 -9.19
CA VAL A 709 -27.85 5.39 -9.95
C VAL A 709 -26.88 6.51 -9.58
N LYS A 710 -27.37 7.75 -9.44
CA LYS A 710 -26.54 8.92 -9.12
C LYS A 710 -26.00 8.87 -7.68
N VAL A 711 -26.80 8.40 -6.73
CA VAL A 711 -26.36 8.21 -5.33
C VAL A 711 -25.35 7.08 -5.22
N ALA A 712 -25.57 5.93 -5.88
CA ALA A 712 -24.59 4.85 -5.92
C ALA A 712 -23.24 5.27 -6.56
N ALA A 713 -23.26 6.12 -7.58
CA ALA A 713 -22.05 6.68 -8.20
C ALA A 713 -21.33 7.67 -7.28
N THR A 714 -22.08 8.44 -6.47
CA THR A 714 -21.51 9.43 -5.54
C THR A 714 -20.94 8.78 -4.28
N ASP A 715 -21.57 7.71 -3.77
CA ASP A 715 -21.06 6.90 -2.65
C ASP A 715 -19.75 6.19 -2.97
N LEU A 716 -19.58 5.75 -4.22
CA LEU A 716 -18.30 5.21 -4.69
C LEU A 716 -17.21 6.29 -4.63
N GLY A 717 -17.54 7.53 -4.97
CA GLY A 717 -16.65 8.69 -4.89
C GLY A 717 -16.25 9.06 -3.46
N ARG A 718 -17.17 8.99 -2.48
CA ARG A 718 -16.86 9.23 -1.06
C ARG A 718 -15.99 8.15 -0.44
N LEU A 719 -16.19 6.89 -0.79
CA LEU A 719 -15.27 5.81 -0.37
C LEU A 719 -13.82 6.08 -0.82
N PHE A 720 -13.61 6.78 -1.94
CA PHE A 720 -12.29 7.25 -2.36
C PHE A 720 -11.88 8.56 -1.67
N HIS A 721 -12.81 9.49 -1.44
CA HIS A 721 -12.53 10.78 -0.80
C HIS A 721 -12.27 10.69 0.70
N ASP A 722 -13.03 9.88 1.45
CA ASP A 722 -12.84 9.64 2.89
C ASP A 722 -11.52 8.89 3.14
N VAL A 723 -11.21 7.91 2.29
CA VAL A 723 -9.90 7.23 2.30
C VAL A 723 -8.78 8.21 1.94
N GLN A 724 -9.01 9.14 1.01
CA GLN A 724 -8.04 10.17 0.66
C GLN A 724 -7.87 11.20 1.79
N TYR A 725 -8.95 11.61 2.46
CA TYR A 725 -8.95 12.58 3.55
C TYR A 725 -8.32 12.00 4.82
N GLU A 726 -8.66 10.76 5.21
CA GLU A 726 -7.95 10.02 6.27
C GLU A 726 -6.48 9.78 5.92
N SER A 727 -6.16 9.52 4.65
CA SER A 727 -4.76 9.39 4.22
C SER A 727 -4.03 10.73 4.21
N GLN A 728 -4.68 11.83 3.83
CA GLN A 728 -4.11 13.17 3.79
C GLN A 728 -3.91 13.73 5.20
N SER A 729 -4.88 13.56 6.11
CA SER A 729 -4.72 13.93 7.52
C SER A 729 -3.62 13.08 8.17
N ALA A 730 -3.60 11.76 7.98
CA ALA A 730 -2.52 10.92 8.49
C ALA A 730 -1.13 11.28 7.93
N ILE A 731 -1.03 11.65 6.65
CA ILE A 731 0.22 12.11 6.02
C ILE A 731 0.61 13.51 6.50
N SER A 732 -0.36 14.41 6.69
CA SER A 732 -0.11 15.79 7.09
C SER A 732 0.20 15.92 8.58
N THR A 733 -0.50 15.20 9.45
CA THR A 733 -0.12 15.00 10.86
C THR A 733 1.26 14.35 10.96
N TRP A 734 1.53 13.32 10.13
CA TRP A 734 2.87 12.73 10.08
C TRP A 734 3.93 13.76 9.67
N ILE A 735 3.72 14.57 8.62
CA ILE A 735 4.66 15.63 8.21
C ILE A 735 4.80 16.72 9.28
N GLY A 736 3.70 17.08 9.93
CA GLY A 736 3.62 18.05 11.01
C GLY A 736 4.37 17.60 12.27
N ASP A 737 4.42 16.30 12.55
CA ASP A 737 5.12 15.73 13.72
C ASP A 737 6.54 15.24 13.41
N PHE A 738 6.87 15.03 12.13
CA PHE A 738 8.14 14.42 11.74
C PHE A 738 9.29 15.42 11.89
N LYS A 739 10.17 15.14 12.85
CA LYS A 739 11.40 15.91 13.09
C LYS A 739 12.50 15.42 12.13
N ILE A 740 12.98 16.28 11.23
CA ILE A 740 14.05 15.95 10.24
C ILE A 740 15.37 15.63 10.97
N ARG A 741 15.65 16.31 12.09
CA ARG A 741 16.89 16.20 12.85
C ARG A 741 16.61 16.62 14.30
N GLN A 742 17.05 15.84 15.30
CA GLN A 742 17.00 16.30 16.69
C GLN A 742 18.07 17.38 16.93
N PRO A 743 17.78 18.48 17.66
CA PRO A 743 18.78 19.47 18.03
C PRO A 743 19.92 18.82 18.82
N HIS A 744 21.16 19.23 18.56
CA HIS A 744 22.39 18.57 19.02
C HIS A 744 22.52 18.41 20.55
N THR A 745 21.79 19.22 21.32
CA THR A 745 21.81 19.26 22.79
C THR A 745 20.46 18.89 23.43
N GLY A 746 19.41 18.64 22.65
CA GLY A 746 18.06 18.35 23.15
C GLY A 746 17.36 19.53 23.84
N LYS A 747 17.87 20.76 23.71
CA LYS A 747 17.27 21.98 24.28
C LYS A 747 16.87 22.95 23.16
N PRO A 748 15.76 23.70 23.30
CA PRO A 748 15.39 24.78 22.39
C PRO A 748 16.42 25.92 22.43
N LEU A 749 16.51 26.71 21.34
CA LEU A 749 17.48 27.82 21.23
C LEU A 749 17.08 29.05 22.07
N ILE A 750 15.78 29.22 22.33
CA ILE A 750 15.27 30.31 23.17
C ILE A 750 15.45 29.93 24.63
N ASP A 751 16.14 30.77 25.41
CA ASP A 751 16.35 30.53 26.84
C ASP A 751 15.23 31.14 27.72
N GLU A 752 15.11 30.66 28.97
CA GLU A 752 14.10 31.12 29.93
C GLU A 752 14.17 32.63 30.21
N LYS A 753 15.36 33.26 30.10
CA LYS A 753 15.52 34.70 30.34
C LYS A 753 14.99 35.53 29.19
N GLN A 754 15.18 35.07 27.96
CA GLN A 754 14.61 35.68 26.77
C GLN A 754 13.09 35.52 26.75
N LEU A 755 12.57 34.36 27.17
CA LEU A 755 11.14 34.13 27.31
C LEU A 755 10.52 35.08 28.35
N ALA A 756 11.14 35.21 29.53
CA ALA A 756 10.69 36.15 30.56
C ALA A 756 10.72 37.61 30.05
N ARG A 757 11.79 37.99 29.34
CA ARG A 757 11.91 39.32 28.72
C ARG A 757 10.84 39.56 27.64
N LEU A 758 10.42 38.51 26.93
CA LEU A 758 9.34 38.60 25.94
C LEU A 758 7.98 38.77 26.64
N ALA A 759 7.73 38.03 27.71
CA ALA A 759 6.51 38.15 28.52
C ALA A 759 6.30 39.59 29.03
N ASP A 760 7.37 40.28 29.45
CA ASP A 760 7.31 41.67 29.92
C ASP A 760 6.83 42.70 28.87
N VAL A 761 6.88 42.36 27.58
CA VAL A 761 6.52 43.29 26.48
C VAL A 761 5.24 42.90 25.73
N LEU A 762 4.71 41.70 25.96
CA LEU A 762 3.48 41.21 25.34
C LEU A 762 2.25 41.94 25.88
N GLN A 763 1.23 42.10 25.02
CA GLN A 763 -0.08 42.61 25.40
C GLN A 763 -1.18 41.75 24.77
N PRO A 764 -2.34 41.57 25.45
CA PRO A 764 -3.47 40.84 24.91
C PRO A 764 -3.86 41.33 23.51
N GLY A 765 -3.91 40.42 22.54
CA GLY A 765 -4.15 40.72 21.13
C GLY A 765 -2.90 40.93 20.29
N ASP A 766 -1.70 40.59 20.77
CA ASP A 766 -0.49 40.51 19.95
C ASP A 766 -0.50 39.26 19.05
N VAL A 767 0.05 39.39 17.84
CA VAL A 767 0.23 38.29 16.88
C VAL A 767 1.65 37.77 16.97
N LEU A 768 1.78 36.46 17.13
CA LEU A 768 3.05 35.75 17.24
C LEU A 768 3.34 35.03 15.92
N LEU A 769 4.57 35.17 15.41
CA LEU A 769 5.09 34.35 14.32
C LEU A 769 6.16 33.44 14.87
N GLU A 770 6.05 32.13 14.63
CA GLU A 770 6.93 31.14 15.24
C GLU A 770 7.59 30.25 14.19
N ARG A 771 8.83 29.84 14.46
CA ARG A 771 9.59 28.91 13.63
C ARG A 771 10.32 27.89 14.51
N ARG A 772 10.21 26.61 14.13
CA ARG A 772 10.97 25.48 14.69
C ARG A 772 11.74 24.81 13.57
N ASN A 773 13.06 24.95 13.53
CA ASN A 773 13.91 24.56 12.40
C ASN A 773 13.92 23.05 12.12
N TRP A 774 13.74 22.21 13.15
CA TRP A 774 13.79 20.75 13.04
C TRP A 774 12.54 20.07 12.49
N TYR A 775 11.46 20.81 12.21
CA TYR A 775 10.22 20.24 11.69
C TYR A 775 10.23 20.09 10.17
N LEU A 776 9.66 18.98 9.68
CA LEU A 776 9.58 18.67 8.25
C LEU A 776 8.68 19.65 7.47
N SER A 777 7.72 20.28 8.16
CA SER A 777 6.83 21.31 7.59
C SER A 777 7.57 22.49 6.93
N ASN A 778 8.76 22.86 7.40
CA ASN A 778 9.59 23.94 6.83
C ASN A 778 10.04 23.69 5.39
N ALA A 779 10.05 22.44 4.93
CA ALA A 779 10.39 22.11 3.54
C ALA A 779 9.21 22.30 2.57
N PHE A 780 7.99 22.45 3.09
CA PHE A 780 6.75 22.44 2.31
C PHE A 780 5.97 23.75 2.40
N LEU A 781 6.08 24.49 3.50
CA LEU A 781 5.43 25.80 3.68
C LEU A 781 6.23 26.93 3.02
N PRO A 782 5.59 27.91 2.39
CA PRO A 782 6.27 29.00 1.72
C PRO A 782 6.80 30.05 2.72
N GLY A 783 8.05 30.49 2.50
CA GLY A 783 8.70 31.54 3.29
C GLY A 783 9.35 31.07 4.60
N TYR A 784 10.01 31.99 5.30
CA TYR A 784 10.74 31.69 6.54
C TYR A 784 9.82 31.36 7.72
N TRP A 785 8.62 31.92 7.78
CA TRP A 785 7.71 31.76 8.91
C TRP A 785 6.63 30.71 8.60
N PRO A 786 6.65 29.54 9.26
CA PRO A 786 5.66 28.47 9.04
C PRO A 786 4.38 28.61 9.88
N HIS A 787 4.42 29.31 11.02
CA HIS A 787 3.35 29.29 12.03
C HIS A 787 2.97 30.68 12.51
N GLY A 788 1.71 30.83 12.92
CA GLY A 788 1.16 32.06 13.51
C GLY A 788 0.19 31.75 14.64
N ALA A 789 0.23 32.56 15.70
CA ALA A 789 -0.61 32.41 16.89
C ALA A 789 -1.07 33.77 17.44
N VAL A 790 -2.03 33.76 18.36
CA VAL A 790 -2.55 34.98 19.00
C VAL A 790 -2.31 34.89 20.51
N TYR A 791 -1.61 35.87 21.07
CA TYR A 791 -1.50 36.04 22.52
C TYR A 791 -2.79 36.66 23.04
N VAL A 792 -3.53 35.95 23.90
CA VAL A 792 -4.83 36.38 24.42
C VAL A 792 -4.75 37.01 25.82
N GLY A 793 -3.61 36.92 26.49
CA GLY A 793 -3.38 37.49 27.82
C GLY A 793 -3.55 36.49 28.96
N THR A 794 -3.15 36.89 30.16
CA THR A 794 -3.35 36.11 31.39
C THR A 794 -4.79 36.20 31.89
N ALA A 795 -5.17 35.29 32.80
CA ALA A 795 -6.49 35.35 33.44
C ALA A 795 -6.71 36.65 34.24
N GLU A 796 -5.65 37.29 34.74
CA GLU A 796 -5.72 38.59 35.41
C GLU A 796 -5.97 39.71 34.40
N GLU A 797 -5.21 39.77 33.30
CA GLU A 797 -5.38 40.76 32.24
C GLU A 797 -6.78 40.70 31.60
N LEU A 798 -7.33 39.50 31.40
CA LEU A 798 -8.69 39.33 30.86
C LEU A 798 -9.77 39.84 31.82
N ARG A 799 -9.58 39.73 33.14
CA ARG A 799 -10.49 40.31 34.15
C ARG A 799 -10.38 41.82 34.19
N GLU A 800 -9.17 42.38 34.06
CA GLU A 800 -8.97 43.83 33.96
C GLU A 800 -9.67 44.42 32.72
N LEU A 801 -9.65 43.68 31.61
CA LEU A 801 -10.38 44.02 30.37
C LEU A 801 -11.89 43.75 30.44
N ARG A 802 -12.39 43.17 31.54
CA ARG A 802 -13.81 42.76 31.77
C ARG A 802 -14.34 41.78 30.73
N LEU A 803 -13.49 40.85 30.30
CA LEU A 803 -13.81 39.86 29.28
C LEU A 803 -14.26 38.51 29.88
N ASP A 804 -14.12 38.31 31.18
CA ASP A 804 -14.49 37.08 31.91
C ASP A 804 -16.00 36.79 31.90
N GLU A 805 -16.85 37.80 31.67
CA GLU A 805 -18.30 37.64 31.52
C GLU A 805 -18.76 37.41 30.06
N ASN A 806 -17.86 37.50 29.07
CA ASN A 806 -18.20 37.31 27.65
C ASN A 806 -18.62 35.85 27.38
N GLU A 807 -19.68 35.63 26.59
CA GLU A 807 -20.24 34.30 26.33
C GLU A 807 -19.23 33.32 25.71
N HIS A 808 -18.41 33.78 24.76
CA HIS A 808 -17.41 32.95 24.09
C HIS A 808 -16.28 32.53 25.03
N ILE A 809 -15.87 33.45 25.90
CA ILE A 809 -14.78 33.22 26.87
C ILE A 809 -15.26 32.33 28.02
N ARG A 810 -16.45 32.62 28.56
CA ARG A 810 -17.04 31.87 29.67
C ARG A 810 -17.20 30.38 29.36
N ARG A 811 -17.48 30.01 28.11
CA ARG A 811 -17.61 28.61 27.67
C ARG A 811 -16.31 27.81 27.84
N HIS A 812 -15.17 28.47 27.70
CA HIS A 812 -13.84 27.88 27.74
C HIS A 812 -13.02 28.31 28.97
N TRP A 813 -13.63 29.04 29.92
CA TRP A 813 -12.91 29.63 31.05
C TRP A 813 -12.23 28.60 31.96
N GLU A 814 -12.90 27.47 32.22
CA GLU A 814 -12.34 26.39 33.03
C GLU A 814 -11.16 25.70 32.34
N GLU A 815 -11.25 25.52 31.02
CA GLU A 815 -10.18 24.94 30.18
C GLU A 815 -8.97 25.88 30.10
N PHE A 816 -9.21 27.17 29.87
CA PHE A 816 -8.19 28.20 29.77
C PHE A 816 -7.46 28.44 31.10
N THR A 817 -8.18 28.48 32.22
CA THR A 817 -7.57 28.73 33.55
C THR A 817 -6.96 27.49 34.20
N ALA A 818 -7.08 26.32 33.56
CA ALA A 818 -6.33 25.14 33.98
C ALA A 818 -4.83 25.37 33.72
N GLU A 819 -3.98 24.82 34.59
CA GLU A 819 -2.54 24.78 34.35
C GLU A 819 -2.22 23.69 33.32
N ASP A 820 -1.19 23.91 32.51
CA ASP A 820 -0.65 22.89 31.64
C ASP A 820 0.04 21.75 32.43
N HIS A 821 0.53 20.73 31.73
CA HIS A 821 1.21 19.58 32.34
C HIS A 821 2.47 19.89 33.15
N GLU A 822 3.07 21.09 32.97
CA GLU A 822 4.27 21.56 33.67
C GLU A 822 3.94 22.66 34.71
N GLY A 823 2.67 23.05 34.83
CA GLY A 823 2.17 24.02 35.82
C GLY A 823 2.12 25.46 35.32
N HIS A 824 2.20 25.70 34.00
CA HIS A 824 2.16 27.04 33.42
C HIS A 824 0.72 27.46 33.05
N GLU A 825 0.46 28.77 33.07
CA GLU A 825 -0.83 29.33 32.65
C GLU A 825 -0.96 29.36 31.12
N HIS A 826 -2.15 29.09 30.61
CA HIS A 826 -2.43 29.27 29.19
C HIS A 826 -2.66 30.74 28.88
N VAL A 827 -2.01 31.23 27.82
CA VAL A 827 -2.05 32.66 27.42
C VAL A 827 -2.07 32.86 25.90
N ILE A 828 -1.98 31.78 25.13
CA ILE A 828 -1.97 31.78 23.65
C ILE A 828 -3.14 30.94 23.13
N VAL A 829 -3.76 31.40 22.05
CA VAL A 829 -4.64 30.59 21.19
C VAL A 829 -3.91 30.33 19.87
N GLU A 830 -3.76 29.06 19.53
CA GLU A 830 -3.10 28.63 18.30
C GLU A 830 -3.79 27.39 17.70
N ALA A 831 -3.63 27.19 16.39
CA ALA A 831 -4.04 25.95 15.74
C ALA A 831 -2.80 25.08 15.47
N VAL A 832 -2.77 23.90 16.04
CA VAL A 832 -1.73 22.86 15.85
C VAL A 832 -2.40 21.55 15.43
N SER A 833 -1.65 20.48 15.20
CA SER A 833 -2.19 19.23 14.65
C SER A 833 -3.37 18.63 15.46
N GLU A 834 -3.42 18.93 16.75
CA GLU A 834 -4.43 18.56 17.73
C GLU A 834 -5.74 19.37 17.61
N GLY A 835 -5.70 20.47 16.85
CA GLY A 835 -6.79 21.44 16.70
C GLY A 835 -6.40 22.83 17.19
N VAL A 836 -7.41 23.67 17.40
CA VAL A 836 -7.25 24.98 18.03
C VAL A 836 -7.28 24.81 19.54
N ILE A 837 -6.16 25.11 20.20
CA ILE A 837 -5.95 24.86 21.62
C ILE A 837 -5.52 26.13 22.35
N PHE A 838 -5.57 26.07 23.68
CA PHE A 838 -4.90 27.01 24.56
C PHE A 838 -3.50 26.49 24.89
N SER A 839 -2.49 27.35 24.76
CA SER A 839 -1.08 27.03 25.02
C SER A 839 -0.44 28.01 26.01
N SER A 840 0.54 27.53 26.76
CA SER A 840 1.43 28.37 27.59
C SER A 840 2.56 28.98 26.74
N LEU A 841 3.19 30.04 27.25
CA LEU A 841 4.35 30.66 26.61
C LEU A 841 5.51 29.68 26.51
N GLU A 842 5.71 28.87 27.54
CA GLU A 842 6.75 27.86 27.66
C GLU A 842 6.57 26.73 26.64
N HIS A 843 5.33 26.27 26.43
CA HIS A 843 5.05 25.21 25.47
C HIS A 843 5.12 25.69 24.01
N SER A 844 4.54 26.87 23.72
CA SER A 844 4.50 27.44 22.37
C SER A 844 5.86 28.03 21.98
N ILE A 845 6.25 29.12 22.64
CA ILE A 845 7.46 29.90 22.30
C ILE A 845 8.72 29.26 22.87
N GLY A 846 8.66 28.72 24.09
CA GLY A 846 9.83 28.07 24.72
C GLY A 846 10.35 26.88 23.90
N GLY A 847 9.50 26.25 23.09
CA GLY A 847 9.88 25.21 22.13
C GLY A 847 10.27 25.68 20.73
N ALA A 848 10.34 27.00 20.48
CA ALA A 848 10.67 27.61 19.19
C ALA A 848 12.16 27.98 19.05
N ASP A 849 12.60 28.18 17.81
CA ASP A 849 13.95 28.66 17.48
C ASP A 849 13.97 30.14 17.12
N SER A 850 12.91 30.62 16.49
CA SER A 850 12.72 32.04 16.21
C SER A 850 11.29 32.42 16.50
N VAL A 851 11.09 33.59 17.11
CA VAL A 851 9.76 34.17 17.36
C VAL A 851 9.76 35.65 17.11
N ALA A 852 8.77 36.15 16.38
CA ALA A 852 8.53 37.58 16.19
C ALA A 852 7.14 37.98 16.71
N VAL A 853 7.05 39.20 17.25
CA VAL A 853 5.82 39.75 17.83
C VAL A 853 5.39 40.99 17.05
N LEU A 854 4.17 40.96 16.52
CA LEU A 854 3.51 42.05 15.82
C LEU A 854 2.26 42.48 16.59
N ARG A 855 2.20 43.75 16.96
CA ARG A 855 1.05 44.34 17.64
C ARG A 855 0.10 45.01 16.64
N PRO A 856 -1.16 44.59 16.55
CA PRO A 856 -2.13 45.26 15.68
C PRO A 856 -2.50 46.67 16.15
N ASN A 857 -2.54 47.61 15.21
CA ASN A 857 -3.00 48.98 15.48
C ASN A 857 -4.53 49.05 15.41
N VAL A 858 -5.19 48.67 16.51
CA VAL A 858 -6.66 48.65 16.63
C VAL A 858 -7.12 49.34 17.92
N SER A 859 -8.37 49.81 17.93
CA SER A 859 -8.97 50.39 19.15
C SER A 859 -9.15 49.34 20.25
N GLU A 860 -9.25 49.77 21.51
CA GLU A 860 -9.45 48.88 22.65
C GLU A 860 -10.70 47.98 22.51
N GLU A 861 -11.79 48.51 21.97
CA GLU A 861 -13.04 47.74 21.76
C GLU A 861 -12.89 46.69 20.65
N GLN A 862 -12.16 47.03 19.56
CA GLN A 862 -11.83 46.07 18.52
C GLN A 862 -10.91 44.96 19.04
N ARG A 863 -9.95 45.30 19.91
CA ARG A 863 -9.06 44.35 20.57
C ARG A 863 -9.83 43.38 21.48
N LYS A 864 -10.74 43.89 22.31
CA LYS A 864 -11.64 43.06 23.14
C LYS A 864 -12.48 42.09 22.31
N THR A 865 -13.04 42.58 21.21
CA THR A 865 -13.81 41.76 20.27
C THR A 865 -12.95 40.68 19.62
N ALA A 866 -11.72 41.03 19.24
CA ALA A 866 -10.77 40.09 18.65
C ALA A 866 -10.41 38.96 19.63
N ILE A 867 -10.08 39.30 20.88
CA ILE A 867 -9.79 38.30 21.93
C ILE A 867 -10.98 37.36 22.14
N ALA A 868 -12.20 37.89 22.29
CA ALA A 868 -13.40 37.05 22.43
C ALA A 868 -13.65 36.16 21.19
N THR A 869 -13.33 36.66 20.00
CA THR A 869 -13.43 35.90 18.74
C THR A 869 -12.41 34.76 18.72
N ALA A 870 -11.17 34.98 19.15
CA ALA A 870 -10.14 33.95 19.25
C ALA A 870 -10.57 32.78 20.16
N PHE A 871 -11.19 33.09 21.32
CA PHE A 871 -11.75 32.08 22.22
C PHE A 871 -12.86 31.23 21.58
N SER A 872 -13.62 31.78 20.64
CA SER A 872 -14.69 31.05 19.94
C SER A 872 -14.19 29.94 19.00
N PHE A 873 -12.88 29.91 18.73
CA PHE A 873 -12.23 28.93 17.89
C PHE A 873 -11.69 27.72 18.66
N ALA A 874 -11.52 27.83 19.99
CA ALA A 874 -11.00 26.75 20.81
C ALA A 874 -11.82 25.46 20.66
N GLY A 875 -11.11 24.33 20.49
CA GLY A 875 -11.69 23.00 20.25
C GLY A 875 -12.06 22.67 18.81
N ARG A 876 -11.83 23.58 17.84
CA ARG A 876 -12.00 23.26 16.41
C ARG A 876 -10.86 22.37 15.89
N PRO A 877 -11.12 21.40 15.00
CA PRO A 877 -10.07 20.61 14.39
C PRO A 877 -9.13 21.46 13.52
N TYR A 878 -7.93 20.94 13.26
CA TYR A 878 -6.94 21.61 12.42
C TYR A 878 -7.23 21.40 10.93
N ASP A 879 -7.11 22.46 10.15
CA ASP A 879 -7.26 22.37 8.69
C ASP A 879 -5.93 22.00 8.00
N PHE A 880 -5.82 20.76 7.54
CA PHE A 880 -4.66 20.28 6.76
C PHE A 880 -4.74 20.65 5.27
N GLU A 881 -5.86 21.19 4.79
CA GLU A 881 -6.05 21.62 3.41
C GLU A 881 -5.66 23.09 3.15
N PHE A 882 -5.46 23.87 4.21
CA PHE A 882 -5.10 25.29 4.22
C PHE A 882 -6.11 26.17 3.47
N ASP A 883 -7.40 25.87 3.59
CA ASP A 883 -8.51 26.50 2.87
C ASP A 883 -9.35 27.42 3.77
N PHE A 884 -9.13 28.74 3.61
CA PHE A 884 -9.84 29.77 4.36
C PHE A 884 -11.31 29.93 3.91
N GLU A 885 -11.78 29.17 2.92
CA GLU A 885 -13.21 29.08 2.59
C GLU A 885 -13.98 28.18 3.59
N THR A 886 -13.28 27.23 4.24
CA THR A 886 -13.85 26.36 5.28
C THR A 886 -13.75 27.01 6.67
N THR A 887 -14.64 26.67 7.61
CA THR A 887 -14.66 27.30 8.94
C THR A 887 -14.78 26.34 10.11
N ASP A 888 -15.11 25.08 9.84
CA ASP A 888 -15.20 24.02 10.83
C ASP A 888 -13.82 23.57 11.30
N MET A 889 -12.83 23.70 10.43
CA MET A 889 -11.42 23.50 10.73
C MET A 889 -10.67 24.81 10.51
N LEU A 890 -9.61 25.03 11.27
CA LEU A 890 -8.80 26.25 11.14
C LEU A 890 -7.32 25.89 11.08
N VAL A 891 -6.59 26.62 10.25
CA VAL A 891 -5.13 26.64 10.26
C VAL A 891 -4.58 27.79 11.11
N CYS A 892 -3.33 27.72 11.52
CA CYS A 892 -2.70 28.65 12.45
C CYS A 892 -2.80 30.13 12.02
N THR A 893 -2.57 30.44 10.75
CA THR A 893 -2.71 31.80 10.22
C THR A 893 -4.16 32.23 9.99
N GLU A 894 -5.08 31.26 9.88
CA GLU A 894 -6.50 31.53 9.76
C GLU A 894 -7.10 31.93 11.11
N VAL A 895 -6.61 31.36 12.22
CA VAL A 895 -6.91 31.85 13.57
C VAL A 895 -6.59 33.34 13.67
N VAL A 896 -5.40 33.76 13.21
CA VAL A 896 -5.01 35.18 13.18
C VAL A 896 -5.94 36.00 12.27
N PHE A 897 -6.19 35.53 11.04
CA PHE A 897 -7.05 36.22 10.07
C PHE A 897 -8.48 36.44 10.61
N ARG A 898 -9.10 35.40 11.16
CA ARG A 898 -10.49 35.44 11.65
C ARG A 898 -10.63 36.14 12.99
N THR A 899 -9.60 36.13 13.84
CA THR A 899 -9.57 36.86 15.11
C THR A 899 -9.85 38.35 14.90
N TYR A 900 -9.34 38.94 13.82
CA TYR A 900 -9.61 40.35 13.47
C TYR A 900 -10.70 40.50 12.41
N GLY A 901 -11.65 39.56 12.31
CA GLY A 901 -12.82 39.67 11.43
C GLY A 901 -12.52 39.50 9.92
N GLY A 902 -11.37 38.96 9.57
CA GLY A 902 -10.91 38.83 8.19
C GLY A 902 -10.86 40.18 7.46
N ASN A 903 -11.00 40.17 6.13
CA ASN A 903 -10.94 41.40 5.31
C ASN A 903 -12.15 42.32 5.43
N ALA A 904 -13.15 41.96 6.23
CA ALA A 904 -14.26 42.84 6.61
C ALA A 904 -14.02 43.54 7.97
N GLY A 905 -12.97 43.16 8.70
CA GLY A 905 -12.63 43.69 10.00
C GLY A 905 -11.60 44.83 9.97
N PRO A 906 -11.03 45.21 11.13
CA PRO A 906 -10.13 46.35 11.24
C PRO A 906 -8.77 46.18 10.54
N ILE A 907 -8.38 44.94 10.20
CA ILE A 907 -7.09 44.63 9.57
C ILE A 907 -7.33 44.05 8.19
N SER A 908 -6.61 44.55 7.19
CA SER A 908 -6.63 44.00 5.83
C SER A 908 -5.50 42.99 5.66
N PHE A 909 -5.86 41.74 5.37
CA PHE A 909 -4.95 40.62 5.22
C PHE A 909 -4.74 40.22 3.75
N PRO A 910 -3.50 39.96 3.33
CA PRO A 910 -3.16 39.53 1.97
C PRO A 910 -3.48 38.04 1.77
N LEU A 911 -4.69 37.74 1.31
CA LEU A 911 -5.05 36.40 0.84
C LEU A 911 -4.46 36.13 -0.54
N GLU A 912 -3.96 34.92 -0.75
CA GLU A 912 -3.46 34.44 -2.03
C GLU A 912 -4.09 33.10 -2.40
N SER A 913 -4.15 32.80 -3.71
CA SER A 913 -4.66 31.52 -4.18
C SER A 913 -3.53 30.52 -4.40
N ILE A 914 -3.45 29.52 -3.53
CA ILE A 914 -2.51 28.39 -3.68
C ILE A 914 -3.32 27.16 -4.09
N MET A 915 -2.99 26.58 -5.26
CA MET A 915 -3.69 25.42 -5.82
C MET A 915 -5.22 25.58 -5.95
N GLY A 916 -5.71 26.81 -6.13
CA GLY A 916 -7.13 27.10 -6.30
C GLY A 916 -7.90 27.34 -5.00
N ARG A 917 -7.23 27.27 -3.84
CA ARG A 917 -7.79 27.58 -2.51
C ARG A 917 -7.32 28.94 -2.03
N GLN A 918 -8.13 29.63 -1.24
CA GLN A 918 -7.73 30.89 -0.61
C GLN A 918 -6.98 30.61 0.69
N THR A 919 -5.80 31.18 0.85
CA THR A 919 -4.98 30.97 2.05
C THR A 919 -4.10 32.18 2.35
N MET A 920 -3.50 32.20 3.53
CA MET A 920 -2.53 33.22 3.94
C MET A 920 -1.37 32.55 4.65
N PRO A 921 -0.24 32.30 3.97
CA PRO A 921 0.97 31.85 4.63
C PRO A 921 1.47 32.90 5.63
N ALA A 922 2.14 32.47 6.71
CA ALA A 922 2.55 33.38 7.78
C ALA A 922 3.57 34.43 7.30
N ILE A 923 4.39 34.09 6.29
CA ILE A 923 5.30 35.04 5.63
C ILE A 923 4.59 36.25 5.03
N ASN A 924 3.31 36.11 4.63
CA ASN A 924 2.55 37.21 4.03
C ASN A 924 2.31 38.34 5.05
N LEU A 925 2.28 38.05 6.35
CA LEU A 925 2.22 39.08 7.40
C LEU A 925 3.51 39.91 7.46
N VAL A 926 4.67 39.29 7.25
CA VAL A 926 5.97 39.99 7.16
C VAL A 926 6.04 40.83 5.89
N GLN A 927 5.59 40.30 4.75
CA GLN A 927 5.53 41.04 3.48
C GLN A 927 4.61 42.26 3.58
N LYS A 928 3.44 42.11 4.22
CA LYS A 928 2.53 43.22 4.52
C LYS A 928 3.22 44.26 5.40
N PHE A 929 3.80 43.83 6.53
CA PHE A 929 4.51 44.72 7.43
C PHE A 929 5.60 45.51 6.71
N ASN A 930 6.45 44.85 5.91
CA ASN A 930 7.52 45.49 5.16
C ASN A 930 7.01 46.51 4.12
N LYS A 931 5.87 46.23 3.49
CA LYS A 931 5.23 47.12 2.52
C LYS A 931 4.66 48.38 3.16
N GLU A 932 4.13 48.27 4.38
CA GLU A 932 3.48 49.37 5.12
C GLU A 932 4.44 50.08 6.09
N TYR A 933 5.63 49.53 6.30
CA TYR A 933 6.59 50.08 7.25
C TYR A 933 6.97 51.53 6.90
N GLY A 934 6.72 52.44 7.86
CA GLY A 934 7.00 53.87 7.71
C GLY A 934 5.93 54.67 6.96
N THR A 935 4.76 54.08 6.67
CA THR A 935 3.59 54.79 6.12
C THR A 935 2.53 55.06 7.19
N ASP A 936 1.63 56.01 6.92
CA ASP A 936 0.47 56.30 7.78
C ASP A 936 -0.58 55.15 7.77
N ASP A 937 -0.45 54.22 6.82
CA ASP A 937 -1.36 53.08 6.63
C ASP A 937 -0.91 51.81 7.39
N ALA A 938 0.14 51.89 8.21
CA ALA A 938 0.68 50.75 8.95
C ALA A 938 -0.34 50.17 9.95
N GLN A 939 -0.75 48.91 9.71
CA GLN A 939 -1.72 48.21 10.55
C GLN A 939 -1.07 47.37 11.67
N PHE A 940 0.25 47.20 11.64
CA PHE A 940 1.02 46.45 12.63
C PHE A 940 2.25 47.24 13.11
N GLU A 941 2.51 47.15 14.41
CA GLU A 941 3.72 47.65 15.07
C GLU A 941 4.64 46.46 15.42
N PHE A 942 5.94 46.62 15.19
CA PHE A 942 6.93 45.61 15.57
C PHE A 942 7.32 45.78 17.04
N ILE A 943 7.24 44.70 17.83
CA ILE A 943 7.54 44.73 19.28
C ILE A 943 8.88 44.07 19.59
N ALA A 944 9.10 42.84 19.14
CA ALA A 944 10.30 42.08 19.43
C ALA A 944 10.54 40.95 18.41
N PHE A 945 11.81 40.55 18.26
CA PHE A 945 12.21 39.38 17.48
C PHE A 945 13.32 38.62 18.22
N ILE A 946 13.13 37.32 18.43
CA ILE A 946 14.17 36.41 18.91
C ILE A 946 14.66 35.62 17.69
N ASP A 947 15.93 35.77 17.36
CA ASP A 947 16.56 35.12 16.19
C ASP A 947 17.51 34.01 16.65
N GLY A 948 17.12 32.75 16.47
CA GLY A 948 17.95 31.58 16.72
C GLY A 948 18.83 31.20 15.55
N ASP A 949 20.14 31.04 15.81
CA ASP A 949 21.10 30.49 14.86
C ASP A 949 21.55 29.09 15.30
N GLU A 950 21.14 28.08 14.52
CA GLU A 950 21.53 26.68 14.74
C GLU A 950 23.03 26.42 14.57
N ARG A 951 23.76 27.25 13.80
CA ARG A 951 25.20 27.04 13.56
C ARG A 951 26.03 27.40 14.78
N THR A 952 25.58 28.42 15.51
CA THR A 952 26.26 28.90 16.71
C THR A 952 25.62 28.35 17.99
N GLU A 953 24.46 27.68 17.89
CA GLU A 953 23.64 27.23 19.02
C GLU A 953 23.28 28.36 19.98
N THR A 954 23.01 29.55 19.43
CA THR A 954 22.67 30.75 20.20
C THR A 954 21.46 31.44 19.61
N SER A 955 20.69 32.12 20.44
CA SER A 955 19.63 33.03 20.02
C SER A 955 19.94 34.47 20.47
N SER A 956 19.51 35.45 19.68
CA SER A 956 19.67 36.87 19.98
C SER A 956 18.31 37.54 20.09
N PHE A 957 18.11 38.35 21.13
CA PHE A 957 16.90 39.14 21.31
C PHE A 957 17.08 40.52 20.66
N HIS A 958 16.39 40.75 19.56
CA HIS A 958 16.38 41.98 18.78
C HIS A 958 15.16 42.82 19.11
N THR A 959 15.41 44.11 19.35
CA THR A 959 14.38 45.16 19.36
C THR A 959 14.49 46.06 18.12
N ASP A 960 15.49 45.82 17.27
CA ASP A 960 15.63 46.51 15.99
C ASP A 960 14.76 45.84 14.93
N VAL A 961 13.99 46.66 14.22
CA VAL A 961 13.03 46.19 13.22
C VAL A 961 13.72 45.65 11.97
N GLU A 962 14.91 46.16 11.61
CA GLU A 962 15.61 45.74 10.39
C GLU A 962 15.93 44.24 10.40
N SER A 963 16.35 43.68 11.53
CA SER A 963 16.60 42.23 11.67
C SER A 963 15.35 41.39 11.38
N PHE A 964 14.17 41.87 11.77
CA PHE A 964 12.89 41.23 11.46
C PHE A 964 12.51 41.39 9.98
N ARG A 965 12.68 42.58 9.40
CA ARG A 965 12.35 42.86 7.99
C ARG A 965 13.17 41.99 7.03
N GLU A 966 14.43 41.71 7.36
CA GLU A 966 15.30 40.83 6.58
C GLU A 966 14.80 39.37 6.50
N THR A 967 13.92 38.94 7.42
CA THR A 967 13.38 37.57 7.42
C THR A 967 12.50 37.27 6.20
N GLU A 968 11.96 38.29 5.52
CA GLU A 968 11.22 38.13 4.25
C GLU A 968 12.08 37.43 3.17
N ASN A 969 13.38 37.71 3.16
CA ASN A 969 14.32 37.19 2.16
C ASN A 969 14.99 35.87 2.59
N ARG A 970 14.71 35.37 3.80
CA ARG A 970 15.28 34.11 4.29
C ARG A 970 14.56 32.91 3.66
N PRO A 971 15.28 31.86 3.24
CA PRO A 971 14.68 30.68 2.62
C PRO A 971 13.86 29.87 3.64
N ALA A 972 12.82 29.19 3.14
CA ALA A 972 11.94 28.35 3.98
C ALA A 972 12.68 27.20 4.68
N SER A 973 13.65 26.58 4.00
CA SER A 973 14.46 25.49 4.54
C SER A 973 15.86 25.95 4.94
N SER A 974 16.28 25.64 6.18
CA SER A 974 17.65 25.88 6.66
C SER A 974 18.70 25.11 5.84
N PHE A 975 18.31 24.04 5.14
CA PHE A 975 19.17 23.29 4.21
C PHE A 975 19.44 24.02 2.88
N THR A 976 18.66 25.07 2.56
CA THR A 976 18.68 25.75 1.25
C THR A 976 19.37 27.11 1.25
N GLN A 977 20.11 27.46 2.31
CA GLN A 977 21.12 28.52 2.20
C GLN A 977 22.22 28.09 1.20
N GLY A 978 22.01 28.39 -0.10
CA GLY A 978 23.03 28.30 -1.14
C GLY A 978 22.80 27.39 -2.34
N SER A 979 21.58 26.93 -2.69
CA SER A 979 21.38 26.11 -3.91
C SER A 979 20.09 26.43 -4.68
N ASP A 980 20.22 26.55 -6.01
CA ASP A 980 19.19 26.93 -7.00
C ASP A 980 17.90 26.09 -6.94
N LEU A 981 16.76 26.78 -6.79
CA LEU A 981 15.44 26.23 -6.47
C LEU A 981 14.46 26.17 -7.66
N ASP A 982 14.91 26.47 -8.88
CA ASP A 982 14.03 26.47 -10.06
C ASP A 982 13.62 25.07 -10.55
N ALA A 983 14.27 24.01 -10.06
CA ALA A 983 13.97 22.64 -10.48
C ALA A 983 12.69 22.05 -9.87
N LEU A 984 12.33 22.43 -8.64
CA LEU A 984 11.23 21.81 -7.87
C LEU A 984 9.85 22.36 -8.20
N LYS A 985 9.76 23.61 -8.71
CA LYS A 985 8.49 24.27 -9.08
C LYS A 985 7.83 23.68 -10.35
N SER A 986 8.52 22.78 -11.06
CA SER A 986 8.05 22.21 -12.35
C SER A 986 7.18 20.95 -12.22
N ILE A 987 7.00 20.42 -11.01
CA ILE A 987 6.35 19.13 -10.78
C ILE A 987 4.90 19.38 -10.33
N GLY A 988 3.96 19.26 -11.27
CA GLY A 988 2.52 19.44 -11.02
C GLY A 988 1.91 18.39 -10.06
N PRO A 989 0.59 18.45 -9.79
CA PRO A 989 -0.10 17.67 -8.75
C PRO A 989 0.05 16.15 -8.88
N LEU A 990 0.19 15.63 -10.11
CA LEU A 990 0.45 14.21 -10.35
C LEU A 990 1.84 13.77 -9.85
N GLY A 991 2.83 14.66 -9.91
CA GLY A 991 4.17 14.40 -9.41
C GLY A 991 4.28 14.47 -7.90
N TRP A 992 3.40 15.23 -7.23
CA TRP A 992 3.23 15.22 -5.78
C TRP A 992 2.63 13.90 -5.28
N VAL A 993 1.57 13.39 -5.93
CA VAL A 993 1.02 12.06 -5.62
C VAL A 993 2.06 10.95 -5.84
N LEU A 994 2.85 11.05 -6.90
CA LEU A 994 3.96 10.12 -7.16
C LEU A 994 5.06 10.24 -6.09
N LEU A 995 5.40 11.44 -5.64
CA LEU A 995 6.38 11.64 -4.57
C LEU A 995 5.89 11.06 -3.23
N SER A 996 4.63 11.26 -2.87
CA SER A 996 4.02 10.70 -1.65
C SER A 996 3.96 9.17 -1.68
N LEU A 997 3.61 8.58 -2.83
CA LEU A 997 3.68 7.12 -3.04
C LEU A 997 5.13 6.62 -3.02
N THR A 998 6.10 7.43 -3.47
CA THR A 998 7.53 7.10 -3.43
C THR A 998 8.10 7.17 -2.02
N ILE A 999 7.62 8.08 -1.17
CA ILE A 999 7.97 8.17 0.24
C ILE A 999 7.38 6.99 1.02
N LEU A 1000 6.10 6.64 0.78
CA LEU A 1000 5.47 5.44 1.34
C LEU A 1000 6.19 4.14 0.90
N ALA A 1001 6.59 4.04 -0.37
CA ALA A 1001 7.42 2.94 -0.87
C ALA A 1001 8.85 2.95 -0.27
N GLY A 1002 9.40 4.14 -0.01
CA GLY A 1002 10.68 4.36 0.68
C GLY A 1002 10.66 3.86 2.13
N ILE A 1003 9.58 4.13 2.86
CA ILE A 1003 9.38 3.64 4.23
C ILE A 1003 9.29 2.10 4.24
N ALA A 1004 8.60 1.49 3.26
CA ALA A 1004 8.59 0.04 3.06
C ALA A 1004 9.97 -0.55 2.66
N LEU A 1005 10.86 0.27 2.08
CA LEU A 1005 12.25 -0.07 1.73
C LEU A 1005 13.24 0.08 2.89
N VAL A 1006 12.96 0.91 3.90
CA VAL A 1006 13.84 1.12 5.06
C VAL A 1006 13.84 -0.09 5.99
N VAL A 1007 12.71 -0.79 6.16
CA VAL A 1007 12.60 -1.96 7.06
C VAL A 1007 13.48 -3.15 6.61
N PRO A 1008 13.60 -3.49 5.30
CA PRO A 1008 14.54 -4.52 4.84
C PRO A 1008 16.00 -4.05 4.72
N GLN A 1009 16.25 -2.75 4.48
CA GLN A 1009 17.62 -2.21 4.32
C GLN A 1009 18.38 -2.09 5.65
N LEU A 1010 17.69 -1.82 6.76
CA LEU A 1010 18.25 -1.92 8.12
C LEU A 1010 18.81 -3.33 8.40
N ASN A 1011 18.20 -4.38 7.84
CA ASN A 1011 18.64 -5.76 8.03
C ASN A 1011 19.87 -6.15 7.18
N ARG A 1012 20.22 -5.40 6.11
CA ARG A 1012 21.43 -5.63 5.30
C ARG A 1012 22.66 -4.91 5.83
N ARG A 1013 22.51 -3.71 6.42
CA ARG A 1013 23.65 -3.00 7.03
C ARG A 1013 24.19 -3.68 8.29
N VAL A 1014 23.37 -4.44 9.01
CA VAL A 1014 23.83 -5.27 10.15
C VAL A 1014 24.68 -6.46 9.69
N HIS A 1015 24.50 -6.95 8.45
CA HIS A 1015 25.31 -8.06 7.91
C HIS A 1015 26.66 -7.64 7.34
N GLN A 1016 26.84 -6.38 6.93
CA GLN A 1016 28.13 -5.87 6.45
C GLN A 1016 29.09 -5.43 7.58
N LYS A 1017 28.62 -5.35 8.82
CA LYS A 1017 29.48 -5.13 10.01
C LYS A 1017 29.83 -6.43 10.74
N ALA A 1018 29.38 -7.59 10.25
CA ALA A 1018 29.59 -8.89 10.89
C ALA A 1018 30.27 -9.93 9.95
N VAL A 1019 30.83 -9.47 8.83
CA VAL A 1019 31.87 -10.16 8.03
C VAL A 1019 33.10 -9.30 8.12
#